data_AF-A0A948DDI2-F1
#
_entry.id   AF-A0A948DDI2-F1
#
_cell.length_a   1.000
_cell.length_b   1.000
_cell.length_c   1.000
_cell.angle_alpha   90.00
_cell.angle_beta   90.00
_cell.angle_gamma   90.00
#
_symmetry.space_group_name_H-M   'P 1'
#
loop_
_entity.id
_entity.type
_entity.pdbx_description
1 polymer ?
#
loop_
_entity_poly.entity_id
_entity_poly.type
_entity_poly.pdbx_seq_one_letter_code
_entity_poly.pdbx_strand_id
1 'polypeptide(L)'
;MTERSTRGPAVVILAALVFASVSLIPHASGADLREGEMSPPEPLVASANVLTADWIELELPEMEYDIDNVANTALYTVTCADDPDYAAGAQPLEVHHRYWPENAWYNPGLSPEDDDGGKGNDVAHINIVYRIFLRVPTPLDEGSHYTVTVDPSVVTVGPLQAEFGPAAPTPVIHASQVSYLADGPKVAYLSFWTGQGCIDFSGAATFSIIDDSSAQSVFDGTTVLEVPAAEDTWSHSDVYSVDFSDLTAEGTYHVQVPGVGVSYPFEISEEAFKDVGYTVLRGLALQRDGDHGLDDPAVTHWNRSPAHLDDAIDQATIPGAPKDYYEPSELAAGTRVDLVGGHMDAGDRGKYPHNSADACASMLSTISLFPGQVEGLGESLQIPESGNHVPDLIDEVVWELDWLRKAVANTYVDGGLPFTLRPNGFGYEGYTPDTGATDRVFYDASHGPNRSETLLAAGSLAMACNTPLLVKYLPPSKLEGYRQAALRAFDCFEAHKDDASFWASEDDAGWYDSYMPDQTFDDLWTDEMMFAAANLHRLTGEAGYLEWVESVRPAEYRDWRVWYWSHYGPPLYGYLSLYLDQGASQELRDWARDGILNGAETTLVYDWQTYDRTYGAPLPWHAETMVGWYFTANEMGFPQMLGYGVSGDETYLDQLALNWNYLLGTNPLSRTFISGLGRPDRRPRWFVHELSQRKWAEYNNGMGGWSEPPPGLPAADIQDGYHNWWLDDAWNAPRHDKRFPAIEEYPPLYRYHDSWTVTDEMTIERMSRNACTVVPLVPTALDEQPGVTVTSPDGGEKLEPGGQCEVTWSCEGLVGNVRLEYSTDGFETSGSIATLTENDGAFTWIVPDEPSTRCLVRVGGIQGGPTDVSDGFFEIVGEPEEPRPASTFYFAEGTCRPGFEPYICVQNPGAADAAVKVTYMLG
;
A
#
# COMPACT_ATOMS: atom_id res chain seq x y z
N MET A 1 -33.51 58.64 -22.51
CA MET A 1 -33.23 59.35 -21.25
C MET A 1 -31.88 58.81 -20.77
N THR A 2 -30.75 59.49 -21.05
CA THR A 2 -30.14 60.59 -20.25
C THR A 2 -29.65 60.09 -18.88
N GLU A 3 -28.39 60.27 -18.43
CA GLU A 3 -27.16 60.90 -18.95
C GLU A 3 -25.93 60.22 -18.27
N ARG A 4 -24.83 59.93 -18.98
CA ARG A 4 -23.52 60.63 -18.93
C ARG A 4 -23.00 61.13 -17.56
N SER A 5 -21.86 60.56 -17.15
CA SER A 5 -20.71 61.33 -16.62
C SER A 5 -19.39 60.67 -17.12
N THR A 6 -18.19 61.04 -16.64
CA THR A 6 -16.97 60.98 -17.49
C THR A 6 -15.60 60.85 -16.80
N ARG A 7 -14.71 60.00 -17.38
CA ARG A 7 -13.21 59.99 -17.27
C ARG A 7 -12.62 59.53 -15.91
N GLY A 8 -11.41 58.94 -15.83
CA GLY A 8 -10.36 58.64 -16.82
C GLY A 8 -9.41 57.52 -16.34
N PRO A 9 -8.24 57.28 -16.98
CA PRO A 9 -7.47 56.04 -16.81
C PRO A 9 -6.55 56.03 -15.57
N ALA A 10 -6.48 54.87 -14.91
CA ALA A 10 -5.42 54.54 -13.96
C ALA A 10 -4.53 53.44 -14.57
N VAL A 11 -3.21 53.65 -14.51
CA VAL A 11 -2.20 52.68 -14.91
C VAL A 11 -2.15 51.58 -13.84
N VAL A 12 -2.40 50.33 -14.23
CA VAL A 12 -2.13 49.18 -13.36
C VAL A 12 -0.73 48.68 -13.67
N ILE A 13 0.16 48.80 -12.69
CA ILE A 13 1.47 48.14 -12.71
C ILE A 13 1.21 46.68 -12.32
N LEU A 14 1.45 45.75 -13.25
CA LEU A 14 1.50 44.33 -12.91
C LEU A 14 2.81 44.07 -12.17
N ALA A 15 2.75 44.02 -10.85
CA ALA A 15 3.77 43.34 -10.05
C ALA A 15 3.31 41.89 -9.90
N ALA A 16 4.01 40.96 -10.56
CA ALA A 16 3.78 39.53 -10.36
C ALA A 16 4.43 39.11 -9.04
N LEU A 17 3.65 39.13 -7.96
CA LEU A 17 3.98 38.40 -6.74
C LEU A 17 3.62 36.93 -6.98
N VAL A 18 4.62 36.12 -7.29
CA VAL A 18 4.50 34.67 -7.25
C VAL A 18 4.49 34.29 -5.77
N PHE A 19 3.32 34.02 -5.23
CA PHE A 19 3.22 33.26 -3.99
C PHE A 19 3.37 31.79 -4.36
N ALA A 20 4.49 31.18 -3.94
CA ALA A 20 4.58 29.73 -3.90
C ALA A 20 3.55 29.24 -2.87
N SER A 21 2.48 28.60 -3.35
CA SER A 21 1.50 27.96 -2.48
C SER A 21 2.10 26.65 -1.98
N VAL A 22 2.67 26.69 -0.77
CA VAL A 22 2.87 25.47 0.03
C VAL A 22 1.48 24.93 0.33
N SER A 23 1.06 23.91 -0.41
CA SER A 23 -0.19 23.20 -0.15
C SER A 23 0.03 22.26 1.02
N LEU A 24 -0.15 22.78 2.23
CA LEU A 24 -0.52 21.95 3.38
C LEU A 24 -1.90 21.40 3.05
N ILE A 25 -1.98 20.10 2.70
CA ILE A 25 -3.25 19.44 2.38
C ILE A 25 -4.09 19.43 3.67
N PRO A 26 -5.19 20.19 3.75
CA PRO A 26 -6.04 20.15 4.93
C PRO A 26 -6.93 18.92 4.81
N HIS A 27 -6.91 18.02 5.79
CA HIS A 27 -7.97 17.02 5.93
C HIS A 27 -9.30 17.75 6.13
N ALA A 28 -10.12 17.82 5.07
CA ALA A 28 -11.36 18.59 5.04
C ALA A 28 -12.52 17.71 4.58
N SER A 29 -13.64 17.78 5.31
CA SER A 29 -14.83 16.98 5.07
C SER A 29 -15.53 17.37 3.75
N GLY A 30 -15.44 16.52 2.71
CA GLY A 30 -16.00 16.87 1.40
C GLY A 30 -16.23 15.77 0.37
N ALA A 31 -16.06 14.48 0.70
CA ALA A 31 -15.97 13.40 -0.30
C ALA A 31 -14.84 13.61 -1.32
N ASP A 32 -13.69 14.08 -0.83
CA ASP A 32 -12.43 13.98 -1.55
C ASP A 32 -12.00 12.49 -1.59
N LEU A 33 -11.35 12.09 -2.68
CA LEU A 33 -10.76 10.76 -2.83
C LEU A 33 -9.69 10.55 -1.75
N ARG A 34 -9.59 9.33 -1.20
CA ARG A 34 -8.45 8.97 -0.33
C ARG A 34 -7.14 8.87 -1.12
N GLU A 35 -7.23 8.60 -2.42
CA GLU A 35 -6.11 8.75 -3.34
C GLU A 35 -5.81 10.25 -3.49
N GLY A 36 -4.68 10.71 -2.95
CA GLY A 36 -4.31 12.13 -2.98
C GLY A 36 -4.17 12.69 -4.40
N GLU A 37 -4.35 14.02 -4.55
CA GLU A 37 -4.44 14.68 -5.85
C GLU A 37 -3.29 14.29 -6.82
N MET A 38 -3.67 13.84 -8.02
CA MET A 38 -2.71 13.62 -9.10
C MET A 38 -2.04 14.93 -9.52
N SER A 39 -0.72 14.95 -9.50
CA SER A 39 0.10 16.08 -9.93
C SER A 39 0.95 15.69 -11.14
N PRO A 40 0.80 16.33 -12.32
CA PRO A 40 1.72 16.08 -13.43
C PRO A 40 3.17 16.38 -13.00
N PRO A 41 4.17 15.67 -13.56
CA PRO A 41 5.56 16.00 -13.31
C PRO A 41 5.84 17.42 -13.80
N GLU A 42 6.31 18.29 -12.90
CA GLU A 42 6.74 19.64 -13.29
C GLU A 42 7.99 19.56 -14.18
N PRO A 43 8.16 20.45 -15.17
CA PRO A 43 9.37 20.49 -15.99
C PRO A 43 10.59 20.76 -15.11
N LEU A 44 11.56 19.84 -15.14
CA LEU A 44 12.84 20.03 -14.44
C LEU A 44 13.55 21.27 -15.03
N VAL A 45 13.82 22.26 -14.17
CA VAL A 45 14.54 23.50 -14.51
C VAL A 45 15.79 23.63 -13.65
N ALA A 46 16.80 24.35 -14.16
CA ALA A 46 18.00 24.63 -13.38
C ALA A 46 17.66 25.45 -12.11
N SER A 47 18.07 24.95 -10.95
CA SER A 47 17.73 25.47 -9.62
C SER A 47 18.98 25.63 -8.76
N ALA A 48 18.87 26.35 -7.64
CA ALA A 48 19.86 26.32 -6.58
C ALA A 48 19.16 26.22 -5.22
N ASN A 49 19.60 25.26 -4.39
CA ASN A 49 18.99 24.92 -3.12
C ASN A 49 20.04 25.02 -2.01
N VAL A 50 19.67 25.52 -0.83
CA VAL A 50 20.59 25.48 0.33
C VAL A 50 20.39 24.15 1.05
N LEU A 51 21.45 23.33 1.11
CA LEU A 51 21.41 22.03 1.80
C LEU A 51 21.64 22.20 3.30
N THR A 52 22.62 23.04 3.66
CA THR A 52 22.94 23.49 5.02
C THR A 52 23.49 24.91 4.96
N ALA A 53 23.70 25.57 6.10
CA ALA A 53 24.36 26.87 6.16
C ALA A 53 25.76 26.89 5.51
N ASP A 54 26.43 25.74 5.33
CA ASP A 54 27.75 25.64 4.70
C ASP A 54 27.71 25.17 3.23
N TRP A 55 26.57 24.72 2.71
CA TRP A 55 26.46 24.06 1.40
C TRP A 55 25.27 24.50 0.56
N ILE A 56 25.56 24.92 -0.68
CA ILE A 56 24.55 25.18 -1.73
C ILE A 56 24.66 24.09 -2.80
N GLU A 57 23.55 23.47 -3.16
CA GLU A 57 23.40 22.62 -4.34
C GLU A 57 22.92 23.43 -5.55
N LEU A 58 23.43 23.10 -6.73
CA LEU A 58 22.85 23.48 -8.03
C LEU A 58 22.34 22.21 -8.70
N GLU A 59 21.04 22.12 -9.00
CA GLU A 59 20.47 21.05 -9.82
C GLU A 59 20.38 21.56 -11.26
N LEU A 60 20.94 20.80 -12.20
CA LEU A 60 21.10 21.18 -13.61
C LEU A 60 20.52 20.06 -14.52
N PRO A 61 19.20 20.09 -14.82
CA PRO A 61 18.55 19.06 -15.62
C PRO A 61 18.94 19.14 -17.09
N GLU A 62 19.34 18.01 -17.69
CA GLU A 62 19.76 17.89 -19.10
C GLU A 62 20.92 18.83 -19.54
N MET A 63 21.61 19.47 -18.59
CA MET A 63 22.70 20.42 -18.84
C MET A 63 24.04 19.85 -18.41
N GLU A 64 24.78 19.29 -19.38
CA GLU A 64 26.16 18.87 -19.14
C GLU A 64 27.08 20.08 -18.88
N TYR A 65 27.93 19.94 -17.86
CA TYR A 65 28.99 20.90 -17.53
C TYR A 65 30.37 20.38 -17.97
N ASP A 66 31.33 21.28 -18.14
CA ASP A 66 32.73 20.93 -18.38
C ASP A 66 33.35 20.37 -17.08
N ILE A 67 33.54 19.04 -17.05
CA ILE A 67 34.10 18.27 -15.95
C ILE A 67 35.51 18.72 -15.54
N ASP A 68 36.32 19.26 -16.46
CA ASP A 68 37.66 19.77 -16.16
C ASP A 68 37.59 21.13 -15.43
N ASN A 69 36.49 21.88 -15.63
CA ASN A 69 36.27 23.19 -15.03
C ASN A 69 35.42 23.15 -13.75
N VAL A 70 34.56 22.14 -13.56
CA VAL A 70 33.55 22.12 -12.47
C VAL A 70 34.17 22.29 -11.08
N ALA A 71 35.33 21.70 -10.80
CA ALA A 71 36.00 21.76 -9.51
C ALA A 71 36.72 23.11 -9.25
N ASN A 72 36.76 24.03 -10.22
CA ASN A 72 37.46 25.30 -10.09
C ASN A 72 36.58 26.34 -9.37
N THR A 73 36.78 26.49 -8.07
CA THR A 73 36.07 27.45 -7.19
C THR A 73 36.05 28.88 -7.73
N ALA A 74 37.05 29.30 -8.51
CA ALA A 74 37.12 30.65 -9.07
C ALA A 74 36.09 30.94 -10.18
N LEU A 75 35.40 29.91 -10.68
CA LEU A 75 34.36 29.99 -11.71
C LEU A 75 32.94 30.13 -11.14
N TYR A 76 32.82 30.26 -9.81
CA TYR A 76 31.55 30.48 -9.12
C TYR A 76 31.62 31.78 -8.31
N THR A 77 30.48 32.43 -8.12
CA THR A 77 30.38 33.56 -7.19
C THR A 77 29.01 33.57 -6.53
N VAL A 78 29.00 33.53 -5.21
CA VAL A 78 27.80 33.64 -4.37
C VAL A 78 27.67 35.08 -3.88
N THR A 79 26.52 35.71 -4.06
CA THR A 79 26.23 37.08 -3.59
C THR A 79 24.90 37.14 -2.86
N CYS A 80 24.85 37.82 -1.72
CA CYS A 80 23.62 38.25 -1.06
C CYS A 80 23.78 39.74 -0.68
N ALA A 81 22.72 40.53 -0.80
CA ALA A 81 22.78 41.97 -0.53
C ALA A 81 22.64 42.30 0.97
N ASP A 82 21.95 41.43 1.71
CA ASP A 82 21.60 41.62 3.12
C ASP A 82 22.62 40.95 4.07
N ASP A 83 23.40 40.00 3.56
CA ASP A 83 24.54 39.35 4.23
C ASP A 83 25.86 40.09 3.90
N PRO A 84 26.54 40.69 4.90
CA PRO A 84 27.79 41.44 4.69
C PRO A 84 28.97 40.64 4.14
N ASP A 85 29.04 39.34 4.42
CA ASP A 85 30.16 38.49 4.00
C ASP A 85 30.03 38.09 2.51
N TYR A 86 28.82 38.16 1.96
CA TYR A 86 28.51 37.89 0.55
C TYR A 86 28.19 39.14 -0.29
N ALA A 87 28.04 40.32 0.33
CA ALA A 87 27.71 41.59 -0.35
C ALA A 87 28.71 42.02 -1.44
N ALA A 88 29.96 41.55 -1.39
CA ALA A 88 30.99 41.81 -2.40
C ALA A 88 31.16 40.68 -3.42
N GLY A 89 30.45 39.56 -3.24
CA GLY A 89 30.69 38.30 -3.95
C GLY A 89 31.78 37.46 -3.26
N ALA A 90 31.42 36.24 -2.87
CA ALA A 90 32.33 35.25 -2.30
C ALA A 90 32.50 34.07 -3.27
N GLN A 91 33.70 33.46 -3.24
CA GLN A 91 33.99 32.21 -3.95
C GLN A 91 33.85 31.04 -2.96
N PRO A 92 33.34 29.87 -3.40
CA PRO A 92 33.30 28.67 -2.56
C PRO A 92 34.73 28.23 -2.17
N LEU A 93 34.84 27.53 -1.05
CA LEU A 93 36.09 26.88 -0.61
C LEU A 93 36.39 25.63 -1.41
N GLU A 94 35.34 24.92 -1.83
CA GLU A 94 35.36 23.57 -2.38
C GLU A 94 34.13 23.39 -3.29
N VAL A 95 34.30 22.63 -4.38
CA VAL A 95 33.21 22.31 -5.30
C VAL A 95 33.20 20.81 -5.59
N HIS A 96 32.14 20.15 -5.16
CA HIS A 96 31.85 18.75 -5.45
C HIS A 96 30.80 18.67 -6.56
N HIS A 97 30.65 17.49 -7.16
CA HIS A 97 29.70 17.26 -8.24
C HIS A 97 29.35 15.77 -8.36
N ARG A 98 28.12 15.47 -8.76
CA ARG A 98 27.73 14.13 -9.20
C ARG A 98 26.71 14.18 -10.33
N TYR A 99 26.51 13.04 -10.94
CA TYR A 99 25.31 12.77 -11.73
C TYR A 99 24.26 12.22 -10.77
N TRP A 100 22.99 12.45 -11.05
CA TRP A 100 21.90 11.84 -10.31
C TRP A 100 20.88 11.30 -11.29
N PRO A 101 20.61 9.98 -11.26
CA PRO A 101 19.64 9.37 -12.15
C PRO A 101 18.23 9.63 -11.59
N GLU A 102 17.68 10.83 -11.76
CA GLU A 102 16.44 11.15 -11.05
C GLU A 102 15.19 10.59 -11.73
N ASN A 103 15.10 10.74 -13.05
CA ASN A 103 13.93 10.37 -13.83
C ASN A 103 14.35 9.94 -15.25
N ALA A 104 13.70 8.93 -15.82
CA ALA A 104 13.78 8.68 -17.26
C ALA A 104 12.50 8.07 -17.83
N TRP A 105 11.91 8.75 -18.81
CA TRP A 105 10.82 8.21 -19.62
C TRP A 105 11.43 7.31 -20.70
N TYR A 106 11.36 6.00 -20.48
CA TYR A 106 11.79 5.01 -21.48
C TYR A 106 10.71 3.95 -21.72
N ASN A 107 9.97 4.04 -22.83
CA ASN A 107 9.10 2.94 -23.24
C ASN A 107 9.63 2.30 -24.54
N PRO A 108 10.18 1.07 -24.50
CA PRO A 108 10.59 0.36 -25.73
C PRO A 108 9.40 0.11 -26.65
N GLY A 109 8.20 -0.02 -26.06
CA GLY A 109 6.91 -0.21 -26.70
C GLY A 109 6.34 1.02 -27.43
N LEU A 110 7.11 2.09 -27.65
CA LEU A 110 6.65 3.27 -28.40
C LEU A 110 7.57 3.68 -29.57
N SER A 111 8.61 2.89 -29.84
CA SER A 111 9.37 2.95 -31.07
C SER A 111 8.72 2.04 -32.13
N PRO A 112 7.96 2.55 -33.11
CA PRO A 112 7.69 1.76 -34.31
C PRO A 112 9.02 1.48 -35.03
N GLU A 113 9.17 0.29 -35.61
CA GLU A 113 10.33 -0.08 -36.43
C GLU A 113 10.61 0.98 -37.52
N ASP A 114 11.62 1.83 -37.33
CA ASP A 114 11.94 2.93 -38.25
C ASP A 114 13.42 2.85 -38.70
N ASP A 115 13.75 1.78 -39.42
CA ASP A 115 15.05 1.53 -40.08
C ASP A 115 15.33 2.51 -41.25
N ASP A 116 14.40 3.44 -41.52
CA ASP A 116 14.39 4.34 -42.70
C ASP A 116 14.02 5.81 -42.36
N GLY A 117 14.59 6.34 -41.26
CA GLY A 117 14.81 7.79 -41.04
C GLY A 117 13.60 8.71 -41.23
N GLY A 118 12.52 8.50 -40.46
CA GLY A 118 11.20 9.04 -40.80
C GLY A 118 10.29 9.55 -39.68
N LYS A 119 10.79 9.75 -38.43
CA LYS A 119 10.07 10.16 -37.19
C LYS A 119 9.61 8.98 -36.31
N GLY A 120 10.55 8.35 -35.60
CA GLY A 120 10.27 7.75 -34.29
C GLY A 120 9.90 8.84 -33.27
N ASN A 121 9.04 8.51 -32.29
CA ASN A 121 8.57 9.45 -31.27
C ASN A 121 9.60 9.61 -30.13
N ASP A 122 9.71 10.81 -29.55
CA ASP A 122 10.68 11.21 -28.50
C ASP A 122 10.42 10.56 -27.10
N VAL A 123 10.09 9.27 -27.00
CA VAL A 123 9.60 8.62 -25.76
C VAL A 123 10.63 7.71 -25.05
N ALA A 124 11.91 7.89 -25.38
CA ALA A 124 13.01 7.01 -24.97
C ALA A 124 14.27 7.79 -24.58
N HIS A 125 14.14 8.89 -23.84
CA HIS A 125 15.26 9.75 -23.47
C HIS A 125 15.63 9.56 -22.00
N ILE A 126 16.89 9.14 -21.76
CA ILE A 126 17.49 9.21 -20.42
C ILE A 126 17.71 10.68 -20.08
N ASN A 127 17.01 11.15 -19.05
CA ASN A 127 17.29 12.45 -18.44
C ASN A 127 18.30 12.24 -17.30
N ILE A 128 19.32 13.08 -17.27
CA ILE A 128 20.32 13.12 -16.19
C ILE A 128 20.17 14.47 -15.50
N VAL A 129 20.06 14.45 -14.18
CA VAL A 129 20.20 15.64 -13.35
C VAL A 129 21.66 15.74 -12.94
N TYR A 130 22.30 16.85 -13.31
CA TYR A 130 23.68 17.13 -12.96
C TYR A 130 23.65 17.95 -11.66
N ARG A 131 24.28 17.46 -10.58
CA ARG A 131 24.29 18.15 -9.27
C ARG A 131 25.70 18.70 -9.00
N ILE A 132 25.80 19.98 -8.65
CA ILE A 132 27.05 20.65 -8.23
C ILE A 132 26.86 21.16 -6.81
N PHE A 133 27.81 20.89 -5.92
CA PHE A 133 27.75 21.31 -4.51
C PHE A 133 28.86 22.31 -4.21
N LEU A 134 28.48 23.49 -3.73
CA LEU A 134 29.36 24.59 -3.39
C LEU A 134 29.48 24.69 -1.87
N ARG A 135 30.67 24.40 -1.34
CA ARG A 135 30.95 24.67 0.07
C ARG A 135 31.29 26.15 0.23
N VAL A 136 30.50 26.89 0.98
CA VAL A 136 30.66 28.34 1.09
C VAL A 136 31.70 28.72 2.18
N PRO A 137 32.35 29.91 2.11
CA PRO A 137 33.45 30.26 3.02
C PRO A 137 33.03 30.75 4.41
N THR A 138 31.75 31.01 4.64
CA THR A 138 31.20 31.47 5.93
C THR A 138 29.72 31.02 5.98
N PRO A 139 29.21 30.51 7.11
CA PRO A 139 27.84 30.03 7.18
C PRO A 139 26.82 31.07 6.71
N LEU A 140 25.84 30.65 5.92
CA LEU A 140 24.76 31.47 5.39
C LEU A 140 23.80 31.90 6.51
N ASP A 141 23.30 33.13 6.45
CA ASP A 141 22.31 33.68 7.37
C ASP A 141 20.89 33.16 7.02
N GLU A 142 20.22 32.54 7.99
CA GLU A 142 18.82 32.10 7.85
C GLU A 142 17.88 33.28 7.53
N GLY A 143 16.95 33.07 6.58
CA GLY A 143 16.05 34.07 6.03
C GLY A 143 16.62 34.90 4.86
N SER A 144 17.85 34.61 4.40
CA SER A 144 18.51 35.36 3.32
C SER A 144 18.39 34.68 1.95
N HIS A 145 18.37 35.50 0.89
CA HIS A 145 18.36 35.05 -0.50
C HIS A 145 19.73 35.26 -1.16
N TYR A 146 20.35 34.18 -1.59
CA TYR A 146 21.65 34.15 -2.26
C TYR A 146 21.48 33.97 -3.76
N THR A 147 22.23 34.75 -4.53
CA THR A 147 22.38 34.55 -5.99
C THR A 147 23.69 33.82 -6.26
N VAL A 148 23.63 32.68 -6.95
CA VAL A 148 24.80 31.97 -7.46
C VAL A 148 25.00 32.32 -8.93
N THR A 149 26.17 32.83 -9.28
CA THR A 149 26.61 33.03 -10.66
C THR A 149 27.67 31.99 -11.01
N VAL A 150 27.50 31.34 -12.15
CA VAL A 150 28.42 30.33 -12.69
C VAL A 150 29.08 30.86 -13.97
N ASP A 151 30.38 30.67 -14.15
CA ASP A 151 31.07 31.05 -15.38
C ASP A 151 30.61 30.15 -16.55
N PRO A 152 30.30 30.71 -17.74
CA PRO A 152 29.90 29.93 -18.91
C PRO A 152 30.89 28.85 -19.38
N SER A 153 32.15 28.85 -18.91
CA SER A 153 33.10 27.76 -19.14
C SER A 153 32.83 26.51 -18.31
N VAL A 154 32.05 26.60 -17.23
CA VAL A 154 31.52 25.41 -16.52
C VAL A 154 30.23 24.97 -17.23
N VAL A 155 29.21 25.82 -17.22
CA VAL A 155 27.89 25.56 -17.82
C VAL A 155 27.22 26.87 -18.20
N THR A 156 26.50 26.90 -19.32
CA THR A 156 25.78 28.11 -19.76
C THR A 156 24.40 28.20 -19.11
N VAL A 157 24.37 28.70 -17.88
CA VAL A 157 23.15 28.96 -17.10
C VAL A 157 23.04 30.44 -16.69
N GLY A 158 21.83 30.92 -16.42
CA GLY A 158 21.63 32.24 -15.81
C GLY A 158 21.97 32.22 -14.30
N PRO A 159 22.02 33.38 -13.62
CA PRO A 159 22.19 33.41 -12.17
C PRO A 159 21.02 32.70 -11.48
N LEU A 160 21.34 31.76 -10.60
CA LEU A 160 20.39 30.94 -9.86
C LEU A 160 20.12 31.58 -8.49
N GLN A 161 18.93 31.41 -7.95
CA GLN A 161 18.55 31.89 -6.61
C GLN A 161 18.48 30.71 -5.66
N ALA A 162 19.06 30.85 -4.47
CA ALA A 162 18.97 29.91 -3.36
C ALA A 162 18.49 30.66 -2.11
N GLU A 163 17.57 30.07 -1.36
CA GLU A 163 17.05 30.61 -0.11
C GLU A 163 17.45 29.69 1.04
N PHE A 164 17.99 30.25 2.12
CA PHE A 164 18.23 29.50 3.35
C PHE A 164 17.17 29.87 4.39
N GLY A 165 16.38 28.92 4.88
CA GLY A 165 15.41 29.19 5.94
C GLY A 165 14.34 28.11 6.08
N PRO A 166 13.49 28.18 7.13
CA PRO A 166 12.50 27.15 7.46
C PRO A 166 11.30 27.10 6.48
N ALA A 167 11.25 27.95 5.46
CA ALA A 167 10.20 27.95 4.46
C ALA A 167 10.37 26.85 3.39
N ALA A 168 11.56 26.28 3.26
CA ALA A 168 11.89 25.24 2.29
C ALA A 168 12.57 24.04 3.00
N PRO A 169 11.98 22.83 2.94
CA PRO A 169 12.62 21.60 3.40
C PRO A 169 13.95 21.33 2.70
N THR A 170 14.93 20.83 3.45
CA THR A 170 16.22 20.37 2.91
C THR A 170 16.22 18.85 2.74
N PRO A 171 16.74 18.30 1.63
CA PRO A 171 16.75 16.85 1.39
C PRO A 171 17.75 16.09 2.29
N VAL A 172 18.56 16.79 3.10
CA VAL A 172 19.57 16.18 4.00
C VAL A 172 19.01 15.78 5.38
N ILE A 173 17.73 16.09 5.66
CA ILE A 173 17.02 15.65 6.86
C ILE A 173 15.99 14.58 6.45
N HIS A 174 16.34 13.33 6.63
CA HIS A 174 15.59 12.15 6.21
C HIS A 174 14.53 11.79 7.27
N ALA A 175 13.36 12.43 7.17
CA ALA A 175 12.15 12.08 7.92
C ALA A 175 11.17 11.30 7.02
N SER A 176 10.25 10.53 7.63
CA SER A 176 9.06 10.01 6.92
C SER A 176 8.32 11.16 6.25
N GLN A 177 7.78 10.95 5.05
CA GLN A 177 6.99 11.97 4.31
C GLN A 177 5.48 11.77 4.44
N VAL A 178 5.07 10.81 5.26
CA VAL A 178 3.67 10.50 5.51
C VAL A 178 3.43 10.64 7.01
N SER A 179 3.82 9.62 7.78
CA SER A 179 3.50 9.53 9.18
C SER A 179 4.54 8.72 9.96
N TYR A 180 4.44 8.80 11.28
CA TYR A 180 5.00 7.89 12.26
C TYR A 180 3.91 7.44 13.23
N LEU A 181 4.03 6.23 13.78
CA LEU A 181 3.13 5.76 14.84
C LEU A 181 3.36 6.55 16.14
N ALA A 182 2.28 6.94 16.83
CA ALA A 182 2.33 7.71 18.08
C ALA A 182 3.12 6.99 19.18
N ASP A 183 2.90 5.69 19.37
CA ASP A 183 3.73 4.82 20.18
C ASP A 183 4.72 4.03 19.30
N GLY A 184 5.92 3.74 19.80
CA GLY A 184 6.98 3.06 19.04
C GLY A 184 8.06 4.01 18.45
N PRO A 185 8.99 3.50 17.63
CA PRO A 185 10.20 4.23 17.25
C PRO A 185 9.95 5.35 16.23
N LYS A 186 10.42 6.55 16.58
CA LYS A 186 10.38 7.77 15.75
C LYS A 186 11.78 8.32 15.59
N VAL A 187 12.41 7.94 14.47
CA VAL A 187 13.78 8.34 14.14
C VAL A 187 13.79 8.99 12.75
N ALA A 188 14.44 10.14 12.64
CA ALA A 188 14.87 10.74 11.39
C ALA A 188 16.41 10.70 11.32
N TYR A 189 17.00 10.98 10.16
CA TYR A 189 18.46 10.93 9.99
C TYR A 189 19.03 12.19 9.33
N LEU A 190 20.27 12.54 9.68
CA LEU A 190 21.08 13.50 8.94
C LEU A 190 22.20 12.74 8.23
N SER A 191 22.23 12.83 6.91
CA SER A 191 23.38 12.45 6.09
C SER A 191 23.33 13.19 4.76
N PHE A 192 24.45 13.23 4.04
CA PHE A 192 24.42 13.54 2.62
C PHE A 192 25.75 13.21 1.95
N TRP A 193 25.73 12.37 0.93
CA TRP A 193 26.86 12.17 0.03
C TRP A 193 26.84 13.24 -1.07
N THR A 194 28.01 13.66 -1.55
CA THR A 194 28.17 14.76 -2.53
C THR A 194 28.87 14.34 -3.82
N GLY A 195 29.20 13.06 -3.98
CA GLY A 195 30.00 12.54 -5.11
C GLY A 195 31.48 12.34 -4.78
N GLN A 196 32.09 13.25 -4.01
CA GLN A 196 33.52 13.19 -3.63
C GLN A 196 33.76 13.13 -2.10
N GLY A 197 32.69 13.08 -1.30
CA GLY A 197 32.71 13.01 0.15
C GLY A 197 31.30 13.20 0.72
N CYS A 198 31.17 13.39 2.03
CA CYS A 198 29.91 13.69 2.69
C CYS A 198 29.89 15.08 3.33
N ILE A 199 28.70 15.57 3.68
CA ILE A 199 28.53 16.78 4.50
C ILE A 199 28.87 16.43 5.96
N ASP A 200 29.61 17.31 6.62
CA ASP A 200 29.97 17.21 8.04
C ASP A 200 28.85 17.79 8.92
N PHE A 201 28.12 16.92 9.62
CA PHE A 201 27.07 17.30 10.57
C PHE A 201 27.54 17.35 12.04
N SER A 202 28.85 17.25 12.31
CA SER A 202 29.37 17.27 13.70
C SER A 202 29.10 18.58 14.46
N GLY A 203 28.79 19.66 13.75
CA GLY A 203 28.32 20.93 14.32
C GLY A 203 26.83 20.96 14.67
N ALA A 204 26.01 20.06 14.10
CA ALA A 204 24.56 20.05 14.18
C ALA A 204 24.01 19.36 15.45
N ALA A 205 24.66 19.58 16.60
CA ALA A 205 24.53 18.74 17.81
C ALA A 205 23.15 18.68 18.50
N THR A 206 22.16 19.45 18.03
CA THR A 206 20.83 19.60 18.64
C THR A 206 19.75 19.74 17.57
N PHE A 207 18.55 19.26 17.86
CA PHE A 207 17.37 19.44 17.02
C PHE A 207 16.13 19.79 17.86
N SER A 208 15.10 20.29 17.20
CA SER A 208 13.77 20.49 17.75
C SER A 208 12.73 19.85 16.84
N ILE A 209 11.63 19.33 17.40
CA ILE A 209 10.41 18.99 16.65
C ILE A 209 9.45 20.16 16.78
N ILE A 210 9.09 20.76 15.66
CA ILE A 210 8.23 21.93 15.59
C ILE A 210 6.82 21.49 15.21
N ASP A 211 5.83 21.90 15.99
CA ASP A 211 4.40 21.75 15.69
C ASP A 211 3.97 22.77 14.63
N ASP A 212 3.48 22.31 13.48
CA ASP A 212 3.06 23.16 12.36
C ASP A 212 1.89 24.09 12.74
N SER A 213 1.04 23.68 13.68
CA SER A 213 -0.16 24.42 14.08
C SER A 213 0.15 25.62 14.99
N SER A 214 1.16 25.49 15.85
CA SER A 214 1.60 26.55 16.78
C SER A 214 2.90 27.25 16.38
N ALA A 215 3.65 26.67 15.44
CA ALA A 215 5.01 27.05 15.08
C ALA A 215 5.94 27.15 16.30
N GLN A 216 5.82 26.22 17.27
CA GLN A 216 6.66 26.14 18.47
C GLN A 216 7.37 24.78 18.54
N SER A 217 8.55 24.74 19.17
CA SER A 217 9.14 23.46 19.58
C SER A 217 8.28 22.78 20.63
N VAL A 218 7.96 21.51 20.40
CA VAL A 218 7.26 20.61 21.34
C VAL A 218 8.20 19.55 21.94
N PHE A 219 9.35 19.33 21.31
CA PHE A 219 10.37 18.38 21.74
C PHE A 219 11.75 18.90 21.31
N ASP A 220 12.75 18.81 22.19
CA ASP A 220 14.13 19.20 21.88
C ASP A 220 15.07 18.03 22.21
N GLY A 221 16.02 17.73 21.32
CA GLY A 221 16.91 16.58 21.45
C GLY A 221 18.34 16.84 20.94
N THR A 222 19.16 15.80 20.96
CA THR A 222 20.56 15.81 20.48
C THR A 222 20.75 14.77 19.39
N THR A 223 21.44 15.14 18.31
CA THR A 223 21.84 14.20 17.26
C THR A 223 22.91 13.24 17.75
N VAL A 224 22.84 11.96 17.38
CA VAL A 224 23.89 10.96 17.70
C VAL A 224 24.50 10.44 16.40
N LEU A 225 25.82 10.45 16.28
CA LEU A 225 26.50 9.75 15.18
C LEU A 225 26.37 8.25 15.41
N GLU A 226 25.47 7.60 14.67
CA GLU A 226 25.31 6.15 14.70
C GLU A 226 26.41 5.48 13.87
N VAL A 227 26.63 6.00 12.66
CA VAL A 227 27.47 5.36 11.63
C VAL A 227 28.48 6.37 11.08
N PRO A 228 29.78 6.19 11.30
CA PRO A 228 30.81 7.00 10.65
C PRO A 228 30.90 6.71 9.14
N ALA A 229 31.19 7.73 8.32
CA ALA A 229 31.38 7.61 6.86
C ALA A 229 32.50 6.63 6.45
N ALA A 230 33.40 6.30 7.38
CA ALA A 230 34.48 5.34 7.18
C ALA A 230 34.07 3.88 7.41
N GLU A 231 32.86 3.66 7.94
CA GLU A 231 32.27 2.35 8.27
C GLU A 231 30.97 2.09 7.48
N ASP A 232 30.24 3.14 7.09
CA ASP A 232 29.08 3.08 6.19
C ASP A 232 29.45 2.67 4.75
N THR A 233 29.04 1.47 4.33
CA THR A 233 29.15 0.98 2.94
C THR A 233 27.90 1.23 2.08
N TRP A 234 26.82 1.75 2.67
CA TRP A 234 25.52 1.90 2.01
C TRP A 234 25.31 3.28 1.41
N SER A 235 25.76 4.33 2.11
CA SER A 235 25.59 5.73 1.69
C SER A 235 26.89 6.55 1.63
N HIS A 236 28.04 5.95 1.98
CA HIS A 236 29.36 6.59 2.14
C HIS A 236 29.30 7.95 2.87
N SER A 237 28.49 8.04 3.94
CA SER A 237 28.21 9.28 4.68
C SER A 237 28.26 9.07 6.18
N ASP A 238 28.56 10.13 6.93
CA ASP A 238 28.29 10.12 8.37
C ASP A 238 26.76 10.15 8.54
N VAL A 239 26.21 9.18 9.28
CA VAL A 239 24.77 9.04 9.50
C VAL A 239 24.46 9.33 10.96
N TYR A 240 23.78 10.44 11.20
CA TYR A 240 23.34 10.85 12.53
C TYR A 240 21.87 10.52 12.73
N SER A 241 21.50 9.92 13.87
CA SER A 241 20.12 9.75 14.28
C SER A 241 19.56 11.02 14.93
N VAL A 242 18.25 11.22 14.72
CA VAL A 242 17.39 12.23 15.31
C VAL A 242 16.22 11.47 15.92
N ASP A 243 16.38 11.00 17.16
CA ASP A 243 15.39 10.17 17.86
C ASP A 243 14.44 11.02 18.72
N PHE A 244 13.15 10.99 18.37
CA PHE A 244 12.05 11.65 19.06
C PHE A 244 10.94 10.66 19.44
N SER A 245 11.30 9.39 19.69
CA SER A 245 10.37 8.32 20.11
C SER A 245 9.56 8.65 21.36
N ASP A 246 10.11 9.48 22.27
CA ASP A 246 9.42 9.99 23.47
C ASP A 246 8.28 11.00 23.16
N LEU A 247 8.17 11.53 21.93
CA LEU A 247 7.07 12.43 21.53
C LEU A 247 5.90 11.62 20.97
N THR A 248 4.91 11.30 21.82
CA THR A 248 3.71 10.54 21.43
C THR A 248 2.49 11.40 21.11
N ALA A 249 2.59 12.73 21.25
CA ALA A 249 1.48 13.63 20.96
C ALA A 249 1.14 13.64 19.47
N GLU A 250 -0.15 13.47 19.13
CA GLU A 250 -0.59 13.51 17.74
C GLU A 250 -0.56 14.93 17.15
N GLY A 251 -0.24 15.01 15.85
CA GLY A 251 -0.21 16.27 15.10
C GLY A 251 0.68 16.22 13.87
N THR A 252 0.79 17.35 13.18
CA THR A 252 1.71 17.55 12.05
C THR A 252 2.93 18.33 12.50
N TYR A 253 4.12 17.83 12.15
CA TYR A 253 5.39 18.31 12.64
C TYR A 253 6.46 18.37 11.55
N HIS A 254 7.53 19.12 11.82
CA HIS A 254 8.80 18.98 11.11
C HIS A 254 9.97 18.93 12.09
N VAL A 255 11.04 18.21 11.73
CA VAL A 255 12.33 18.31 12.40
C VAL A 255 12.97 19.65 11.99
N GLN A 256 13.47 20.41 12.96
CA GLN A 256 14.33 21.57 12.73
C GLN A 256 15.72 21.31 13.32
N VAL A 257 16.76 21.54 12.53
CA VAL A 257 18.17 21.42 12.95
C VAL A 257 18.89 22.74 12.67
N PRO A 258 19.33 23.49 13.70
CA PRO A 258 19.97 24.79 13.53
C PRO A 258 21.20 24.74 12.61
N GLY A 259 21.27 25.65 11.64
CA GLY A 259 22.36 25.67 10.64
C GLY A 259 22.27 24.57 9.57
N VAL A 260 21.25 23.71 9.60
CA VAL A 260 20.98 22.70 8.55
C VAL A 260 19.68 23.04 7.82
N GLY A 261 18.56 23.19 8.54
CA GLY A 261 17.25 23.53 7.96
C GLY A 261 16.10 22.80 8.64
N VAL A 262 15.06 22.49 7.86
CA VAL A 262 13.88 21.72 8.30
C VAL A 262 13.66 20.49 7.41
N SER A 263 13.07 19.43 7.97
CA SER A 263 12.62 18.27 7.20
C SER A 263 11.40 18.61 6.35
N TYR A 264 10.96 17.66 5.51
CA TYR A 264 9.57 17.64 5.06
C TYR A 264 8.64 17.45 6.27
N PRO A 265 7.40 17.98 6.23
CA PRO A 265 6.43 17.77 7.30
C PRO A 265 5.94 16.31 7.30
N PHE A 266 5.59 15.83 8.49
CA PHE A 266 5.08 14.48 8.75
C PHE A 266 4.02 14.49 9.85
N GLU A 267 3.18 13.47 9.87
CA GLU A 267 2.21 13.25 10.95
C GLU A 267 2.79 12.33 12.06
N ILE A 268 2.36 12.54 13.30
CA ILE A 268 2.41 11.52 14.34
C ILE A 268 0.95 11.19 14.68
N SER A 269 0.57 9.91 14.64
CA SER A 269 -0.78 9.46 15.02
C SER A 269 -0.81 8.00 15.48
N GLU A 270 -1.74 7.64 16.35
CA GLU A 270 -2.08 6.24 16.68
C GLU A 270 -2.64 5.50 15.45
N GLU A 271 -3.29 6.22 14.54
CA GLU A 271 -3.90 5.69 13.30
C GLU A 271 -2.97 5.84 12.07
N ALA A 272 -1.73 6.28 12.27
CA ALA A 272 -0.75 6.62 11.23
C ALA A 272 -0.58 5.58 10.11
N PHE A 273 -0.70 4.29 10.44
CA PHE A 273 -0.55 3.17 9.51
C PHE A 273 -1.86 2.69 8.87
N LYS A 274 -3.00 3.29 9.22
CA LYS A 274 -4.30 2.96 8.64
C LYS A 274 -4.45 3.43 7.20
N ASP A 275 -4.03 4.66 6.91
CA ASP A 275 -4.06 5.22 5.55
C ASP A 275 -2.90 4.68 4.67
N VAL A 276 -1.74 4.39 5.28
CA VAL A 276 -0.67 3.61 4.64
C VAL A 276 -1.19 2.22 4.27
N GLY A 277 -1.81 1.52 5.23
CA GLY A 277 -2.39 0.19 5.05
C GLY A 277 -3.47 0.18 3.98
N TYR A 278 -4.43 1.11 4.05
CA TYR A 278 -5.43 1.34 3.01
C TYR A 278 -4.78 1.46 1.63
N THR A 279 -3.78 2.31 1.48
CA THR A 279 -3.16 2.61 0.19
C THR A 279 -2.44 1.38 -0.39
N VAL A 280 -1.64 0.70 0.43
CA VAL A 280 -0.82 -0.45 -0.02
C VAL A 280 -1.70 -1.68 -0.29
N LEU A 281 -2.68 -1.98 0.59
CA LEU A 281 -3.65 -3.07 0.37
C LEU A 281 -4.50 -2.81 -0.88
N ARG A 282 -4.96 -1.58 -1.07
CA ARG A 282 -5.74 -1.19 -2.26
C ARG A 282 -4.93 -1.29 -3.56
N GLY A 283 -3.61 -1.18 -3.50
CA GLY A 283 -2.74 -1.48 -4.65
C GLY A 283 -3.03 -2.85 -5.27
N LEU A 284 -3.30 -3.88 -4.46
CA LEU A 284 -3.73 -5.21 -4.94
C LEU A 284 -5.06 -5.11 -5.71
N ALA A 285 -6.08 -4.50 -5.11
CA ALA A 285 -7.39 -4.31 -5.74
C ALA A 285 -7.31 -3.61 -7.11
N LEU A 286 -6.37 -2.67 -7.28
CA LEU A 286 -6.12 -1.99 -8.55
C LEU A 286 -5.49 -2.93 -9.60
N GLN A 287 -4.64 -3.87 -9.18
CA GLN A 287 -4.06 -4.94 -10.01
C GLN A 287 -5.02 -6.07 -10.40
N ARG A 288 -6.26 -6.12 -9.89
CA ARG A 288 -7.24 -7.14 -10.33
C ARG A 288 -7.40 -7.16 -11.85
N ASP A 289 -7.47 -8.36 -12.41
CA ASP A 289 -7.82 -8.65 -13.80
C ASP A 289 -9.30 -9.10 -13.91
N GLY A 290 -9.87 -9.15 -15.11
CA GLY A 290 -11.22 -9.68 -15.33
C GLY A 290 -12.34 -8.64 -15.35
N ASP A 291 -13.52 -9.03 -14.84
CA ASP A 291 -14.77 -8.25 -14.90
C ASP A 291 -14.84 -7.08 -13.91
N HIS A 292 -13.97 -7.07 -12.89
CA HIS A 292 -13.79 -5.95 -11.96
C HIS A 292 -12.99 -4.80 -12.61
N GLY A 293 -13.60 -4.13 -13.59
CA GLY A 293 -13.14 -2.85 -14.10
C GLY A 293 -13.31 -1.72 -13.08
N LEU A 294 -12.56 -0.63 -13.26
CA LEU A 294 -12.55 0.55 -12.41
C LEU A 294 -12.97 1.76 -13.26
N ASP A 295 -14.23 2.18 -13.16
CA ASP A 295 -14.79 3.32 -13.90
C ASP A 295 -15.69 4.16 -12.97
N ASP A 296 -15.20 4.41 -11.74
CA ASP A 296 -15.83 5.34 -10.80
C ASP A 296 -14.81 6.39 -10.33
N PRO A 297 -14.86 7.63 -10.87
CA PRO A 297 -13.98 8.71 -10.46
C PRO A 297 -14.31 9.29 -9.07
N ALA A 298 -15.34 8.81 -8.37
CA ALA A 298 -15.55 9.06 -6.95
C ALA A 298 -14.89 7.99 -6.06
N VAL A 299 -14.33 6.93 -6.65
CA VAL A 299 -13.59 5.87 -5.95
C VAL A 299 -12.09 5.93 -6.28
N THR A 300 -11.69 6.12 -7.54
CA THR A 300 -10.27 6.15 -7.94
C THR A 300 -9.94 7.21 -8.99
N HIS A 301 -8.72 7.74 -8.93
CA HIS A 301 -8.10 8.48 -10.02
C HIS A 301 -7.67 7.55 -11.18
N TRP A 302 -7.36 6.29 -10.88
CA TRP A 302 -6.83 5.33 -11.84
C TRP A 302 -7.92 4.42 -12.43
N ASN A 303 -8.64 4.92 -13.43
CA ASN A 303 -9.68 4.14 -14.10
C ASN A 303 -9.12 3.14 -15.13
N ARG A 304 -9.71 1.94 -15.26
CA ARG A 304 -9.47 0.94 -16.32
C ARG A 304 -10.75 0.20 -16.68
N SER A 305 -10.88 -0.22 -17.95
CA SER A 305 -11.98 -1.11 -18.36
C SER A 305 -11.82 -2.52 -17.75
N PRO A 306 -12.90 -3.32 -17.68
CA PRO A 306 -12.79 -4.77 -17.56
C PRO A 306 -11.89 -5.36 -18.64
N ALA A 307 -11.08 -6.35 -18.29
CA ALA A 307 -10.03 -6.93 -19.14
C ALA A 307 -10.14 -8.46 -19.20
N HIS A 308 -9.57 -9.08 -20.25
CA HIS A 308 -9.40 -10.53 -20.41
C HIS A 308 -10.66 -11.36 -20.15
N LEU A 309 -11.82 -10.85 -20.55
CA LEU A 309 -13.14 -11.49 -20.31
C LEU A 309 -13.35 -12.79 -21.11
N ASP A 310 -12.39 -13.20 -21.93
CA ASP A 310 -12.36 -14.49 -22.62
C ASP A 310 -11.16 -15.37 -22.23
N ASP A 311 -10.46 -15.04 -21.13
CA ASP A 311 -9.42 -15.89 -20.53
C ASP A 311 -10.00 -17.28 -20.17
N ALA A 312 -9.41 -18.38 -20.62
CA ALA A 312 -8.16 -18.54 -21.38
C ALA A 312 -8.24 -19.65 -22.43
N ILE A 313 -7.28 -19.69 -23.36
CA ILE A 313 -7.11 -20.83 -24.28
C ILE A 313 -6.21 -21.89 -23.62
N ASP A 314 -6.69 -23.13 -23.57
CA ASP A 314 -5.96 -24.28 -23.03
C ASP A 314 -5.40 -25.14 -24.18
N GLN A 315 -4.11 -24.96 -24.56
CA GLN A 315 -3.54 -25.48 -25.81
C GLN A 315 -2.79 -26.83 -25.69
N ALA A 316 -3.43 -27.90 -25.24
CA ALA A 316 -2.81 -29.23 -25.15
C ALA A 316 -2.57 -30.01 -26.48
N THR A 317 -2.50 -29.37 -27.68
CA THR A 317 -2.33 -30.09 -28.98
C THR A 317 -1.11 -29.68 -29.79
N ILE A 318 -0.08 -30.53 -29.78
CA ILE A 318 1.14 -30.37 -30.59
C ILE A 318 1.05 -31.07 -31.97
N PRO A 319 1.64 -30.48 -33.02
CA PRO A 319 2.25 -31.20 -34.13
C PRO A 319 3.55 -31.95 -33.71
N GLY A 320 3.51 -32.88 -32.75
CA GLY A 320 4.73 -33.63 -32.37
C GLY A 320 4.66 -34.61 -31.18
N ALA A 321 3.89 -34.30 -30.14
CA ALA A 321 3.83 -35.15 -28.94
C ALA A 321 3.22 -36.56 -29.19
N PRO A 322 3.67 -37.59 -28.45
CA PRO A 322 2.92 -38.83 -28.27
C PRO A 322 1.55 -38.54 -27.65
N LYS A 323 0.47 -39.08 -28.22
CA LYS A 323 -0.91 -38.79 -27.81
C LYS A 323 -1.42 -39.59 -26.60
N ASP A 324 -0.54 -40.33 -25.93
CA ASP A 324 -0.92 -41.53 -25.19
C ASP A 324 -0.73 -41.43 -23.66
N TYR A 325 -0.47 -40.23 -23.11
CA TYR A 325 0.05 -40.05 -21.73
C TYR A 325 -0.85 -39.32 -20.72
N TYR A 326 -2.02 -38.81 -21.12
CA TYR A 326 -2.93 -38.11 -20.21
C TYR A 326 -4.27 -38.85 -20.12
N GLU A 327 -4.77 -39.07 -18.90
CA GLU A 327 -6.21 -39.24 -18.66
C GLU A 327 -6.83 -37.84 -18.82
N PRO A 328 -7.52 -37.53 -19.92
CA PRO A 328 -7.94 -36.16 -20.18
C PRO A 328 -9.07 -35.77 -19.23
N SER A 329 -9.11 -34.51 -18.77
CA SER A 329 -10.40 -33.92 -18.41
C SER A 329 -11.33 -33.98 -19.64
N GLU A 330 -12.66 -33.84 -19.47
CA GLU A 330 -13.60 -33.96 -20.62
C GLU A 330 -13.41 -32.88 -21.71
N LEU A 331 -12.46 -31.96 -21.52
CA LEU A 331 -12.10 -30.86 -22.39
C LEU A 331 -11.19 -31.32 -23.55
N ALA A 332 -11.42 -30.76 -24.73
CA ALA A 332 -10.51 -30.95 -25.87
C ALA A 332 -9.40 -29.89 -25.84
N ALA A 333 -8.19 -30.24 -26.27
CA ALA A 333 -7.13 -29.25 -26.49
C ALA A 333 -7.56 -28.12 -27.45
N GLY A 334 -7.14 -26.89 -27.15
CA GLY A 334 -7.57 -25.66 -27.82
C GLY A 334 -8.96 -25.16 -27.39
N THR A 335 -9.55 -25.74 -26.34
CA THR A 335 -10.82 -25.25 -25.76
C THR A 335 -10.57 -23.98 -24.96
N ARG A 336 -11.57 -23.08 -24.92
CA ARG A 336 -11.57 -21.99 -23.94
C ARG A 336 -12.11 -22.48 -22.60
N VAL A 337 -11.34 -22.22 -21.55
CA VAL A 337 -11.67 -22.48 -20.14
C VAL A 337 -11.99 -21.15 -19.46
N ASP A 338 -12.73 -21.15 -18.34
CA ASP A 338 -12.92 -19.92 -17.55
C ASP A 338 -11.74 -19.74 -16.58
N LEU A 339 -10.86 -18.79 -16.89
CA LEU A 339 -9.79 -18.27 -16.01
C LEU A 339 -9.86 -16.74 -15.86
N VAL A 340 -11.06 -16.16 -16.04
CA VAL A 340 -11.32 -14.72 -15.82
C VAL A 340 -11.19 -14.40 -14.33
N GLY A 341 -10.63 -13.23 -14.00
CA GLY A 341 -10.30 -12.83 -12.63
C GLY A 341 -8.82 -13.04 -12.30
N GLY A 342 -8.52 -13.04 -11.00
CA GLY A 342 -7.15 -13.03 -10.45
C GLY A 342 -6.53 -11.64 -10.53
N HIS A 343 -5.25 -11.51 -10.21
CA HIS A 343 -4.48 -10.28 -10.33
C HIS A 343 -3.54 -10.33 -11.54
N MET A 344 -3.36 -9.20 -12.23
CA MET A 344 -2.22 -8.97 -13.11
C MET A 344 -0.96 -9.03 -12.26
N ASP A 345 -0.04 -9.91 -12.62
CA ASP A 345 1.09 -10.26 -11.76
C ASP A 345 2.02 -9.10 -11.48
N ALA A 346 2.31 -8.26 -12.47
CA ALA A 346 3.41 -7.33 -12.39
C ALA A 346 3.14 -6.06 -13.19
N GLY A 347 4.19 -5.49 -13.79
CA GLY A 347 4.05 -4.47 -14.81
C GLY A 347 3.29 -4.96 -16.04
N ASP A 348 3.44 -6.25 -16.38
CA ASP A 348 2.68 -6.94 -17.41
C ASP A 348 1.38 -7.56 -16.90
N ARG A 349 0.48 -7.85 -17.84
CA ARG A 349 -0.87 -8.37 -17.55
C ARG A 349 -0.93 -9.90 -17.41
N GLY A 350 0.21 -10.58 -17.44
CA GLY A 350 0.34 -12.01 -17.17
C GLY A 350 -0.16 -12.40 -15.78
N LYS A 351 -0.39 -13.70 -15.57
CA LYS A 351 -0.78 -14.28 -14.26
C LYS A 351 0.01 -15.57 -14.03
N TYR A 352 0.57 -15.79 -12.85
CA TYR A 352 1.48 -16.92 -12.59
C TYR A 352 1.00 -17.69 -11.37
N PRO A 353 0.68 -19.00 -11.51
CA PRO A 353 0.17 -19.75 -10.38
C PRO A 353 1.12 -19.83 -9.17
N HIS A 354 2.44 -19.65 -9.36
CA HIS A 354 3.39 -19.53 -8.24
C HIS A 354 3.12 -18.26 -7.43
N ASN A 355 3.24 -17.09 -8.06
CA ASN A 355 3.11 -15.77 -7.45
C ASN A 355 1.70 -15.55 -6.88
N SER A 356 0.67 -16.01 -7.59
CA SER A 356 -0.72 -16.06 -7.13
C SER A 356 -0.87 -16.87 -5.83
N ALA A 357 -0.19 -18.02 -5.74
CA ALA A 357 -0.24 -18.86 -4.55
C ALA A 357 0.60 -18.28 -3.39
N ASP A 358 1.75 -17.67 -3.64
CA ASP A 358 2.54 -16.93 -2.64
C ASP A 358 1.75 -15.72 -2.10
N ALA A 359 1.09 -14.97 -2.97
CA ALA A 359 0.21 -13.86 -2.61
C ALA A 359 -0.95 -14.34 -1.71
N CYS A 360 -1.55 -15.49 -2.03
CA CYS A 360 -2.52 -16.14 -1.14
C CYS A 360 -1.90 -16.54 0.19
N ALA A 361 -0.77 -17.25 0.20
CA ALA A 361 -0.13 -17.77 1.42
C ALA A 361 0.34 -16.66 2.38
N SER A 362 0.89 -15.56 1.84
CA SER A 362 1.27 -14.37 2.61
C SER A 362 0.04 -13.70 3.25
N MET A 363 -1.01 -13.42 2.49
CA MET A 363 -2.25 -12.84 3.05
C MET A 363 -2.92 -13.76 4.09
N LEU A 364 -3.02 -15.07 3.81
CA LEU A 364 -3.58 -16.05 4.75
C LEU A 364 -2.74 -16.20 6.02
N SER A 365 -1.42 -16.04 5.95
CA SER A 365 -0.53 -16.01 7.11
C SER A 365 -0.88 -14.84 8.03
N THR A 366 -0.99 -13.64 7.46
CA THR A 366 -1.34 -12.40 8.15
C THR A 366 -2.73 -12.46 8.78
N ILE A 367 -3.73 -12.93 8.04
CA ILE A 367 -5.12 -13.13 8.53
C ILE A 367 -5.16 -14.15 9.69
N SER A 368 -4.25 -15.14 9.70
CA SER A 368 -4.17 -16.15 10.76
C SER A 368 -3.48 -15.65 12.04
N LEU A 369 -2.55 -14.70 11.92
CA LEU A 369 -1.76 -14.17 13.04
C LEU A 369 -2.34 -12.88 13.65
N PHE A 370 -2.94 -12.02 12.83
CA PHE A 370 -3.41 -10.67 13.22
C PHE A 370 -4.92 -10.49 12.99
N PRO A 371 -5.78 -11.42 13.47
CA PRO A 371 -7.22 -11.36 13.17
C PRO A 371 -7.89 -10.08 13.70
N GLY A 372 -7.41 -9.52 14.82
CA GLY A 372 -7.93 -8.27 15.38
C GLY A 372 -7.62 -7.05 14.51
N GLN A 373 -6.41 -6.98 13.93
CA GLN A 373 -6.02 -5.92 13.01
C GLN A 373 -6.71 -6.07 11.65
N VAL A 374 -6.89 -7.30 11.15
CA VAL A 374 -7.68 -7.56 9.93
C VAL A 374 -9.15 -7.14 10.11
N GLU A 375 -9.76 -7.45 11.25
CA GLU A 375 -11.12 -7.00 11.55
C GLU A 375 -11.19 -5.48 11.82
N GLY A 376 -10.12 -4.87 12.34
CA GLY A 376 -10.01 -3.43 12.53
C GLY A 376 -9.79 -2.62 11.25
N LEU A 377 -9.09 -3.20 10.26
CA LEU A 377 -9.05 -2.69 8.89
C LEU A 377 -10.43 -2.70 8.24
N GLY A 378 -11.23 -3.74 8.52
CA GLY A 378 -12.63 -3.83 8.09
C GLY A 378 -12.85 -3.60 6.60
N GLU A 379 -13.93 -2.91 6.26
CA GLU A 379 -14.35 -2.58 4.88
C GLU A 379 -13.76 -1.22 4.46
N SER A 380 -12.44 -1.06 4.60
CA SER A 380 -11.73 0.21 4.38
C SER A 380 -11.28 0.47 2.95
N LEU A 381 -11.00 -0.54 2.12
CA LEU A 381 -10.36 -0.44 0.81
C LEU A 381 -11.25 0.17 -0.28
N GLN A 382 -12.56 0.26 -0.08
CA GLN A 382 -13.52 0.78 -1.07
C GLN A 382 -13.44 0.01 -2.40
N ILE A 383 -13.50 -1.32 -2.28
CA ILE A 383 -13.56 -2.28 -3.39
C ILE A 383 -15.03 -2.66 -3.68
N PRO A 384 -15.35 -3.33 -4.80
CA PRO A 384 -16.73 -3.71 -5.13
C PRO A 384 -17.41 -4.61 -4.08
N GLU A 385 -16.63 -5.33 -3.28
CA GLU A 385 -17.09 -6.13 -2.15
C GLU A 385 -17.42 -5.32 -0.89
N SER A 386 -16.82 -4.13 -0.70
CA SER A 386 -17.02 -3.31 0.51
C SER A 386 -18.50 -2.96 0.72
N GLY A 387 -19.03 -3.29 1.90
CA GLY A 387 -20.46 -3.29 2.22
C GLY A 387 -21.08 -4.68 2.35
N ASN A 388 -20.29 -5.76 2.24
CA ASN A 388 -20.70 -7.15 2.40
C ASN A 388 -20.58 -7.70 3.84
N HIS A 389 -20.02 -6.92 4.78
CA HIS A 389 -19.68 -7.30 6.16
C HIS A 389 -18.54 -8.32 6.31
N VAL A 390 -17.60 -8.33 5.37
CA VAL A 390 -16.35 -9.09 5.38
C VAL A 390 -15.21 -8.06 5.33
N PRO A 391 -14.13 -8.22 6.13
CA PRO A 391 -12.95 -7.35 6.01
C PRO A 391 -12.36 -7.41 4.60
N ASP A 392 -12.07 -6.28 3.97
CA ASP A 392 -11.72 -6.21 2.54
C ASP A 392 -10.42 -6.99 2.20
N LEU A 393 -9.48 -7.13 3.14
CA LEU A 393 -8.30 -8.02 2.97
C LEU A 393 -8.69 -9.50 2.80
N ILE A 394 -9.81 -9.93 3.40
CA ILE A 394 -10.36 -11.27 3.19
C ILE A 394 -10.99 -11.37 1.79
N ASP A 395 -11.67 -10.33 1.31
CA ASP A 395 -12.19 -10.32 -0.06
C ASP A 395 -11.08 -10.29 -1.11
N GLU A 396 -9.97 -9.59 -0.85
CA GLU A 396 -8.82 -9.51 -1.76
C GLU A 396 -8.09 -10.85 -1.89
N VAL A 397 -7.82 -11.54 -0.78
CA VAL A 397 -7.26 -12.91 -0.87
C VAL A 397 -8.26 -13.89 -1.48
N VAL A 398 -9.56 -13.66 -1.30
CA VAL A 398 -10.62 -14.47 -1.91
C VAL A 398 -10.70 -14.30 -3.42
N TRP A 399 -10.41 -13.10 -3.94
CA TRP A 399 -10.33 -12.84 -5.37
C TRP A 399 -9.27 -13.74 -6.04
N GLU A 400 -8.08 -13.81 -5.43
CA GLU A 400 -6.97 -14.60 -5.94
C GLU A 400 -7.18 -16.11 -5.72
N LEU A 401 -7.71 -16.51 -4.56
CA LEU A 401 -8.06 -17.91 -4.27
C LEU A 401 -9.13 -18.45 -5.24
N ASP A 402 -10.10 -17.63 -5.66
CA ASP A 402 -11.09 -18.06 -6.65
C ASP A 402 -10.48 -18.27 -8.03
N TRP A 403 -9.51 -17.43 -8.45
CA TRP A 403 -8.76 -17.63 -9.67
C TRP A 403 -7.88 -18.89 -9.61
N LEU A 404 -7.12 -19.06 -8.53
CA LEU A 404 -6.26 -20.22 -8.31
C LEU A 404 -7.09 -21.53 -8.27
N ARG A 405 -8.28 -21.49 -7.63
CA ARG A 405 -9.25 -22.59 -7.65
C ARG A 405 -9.75 -22.86 -9.07
N LYS A 406 -10.01 -21.85 -9.91
CA LYS A 406 -10.36 -22.05 -11.34
C LYS A 406 -9.19 -22.66 -12.11
N ALA A 407 -7.96 -22.20 -11.91
CA ALA A 407 -6.75 -22.69 -12.57
C ALA A 407 -6.54 -24.21 -12.34
N VAL A 408 -6.75 -24.66 -11.10
CA VAL A 408 -6.72 -26.09 -10.73
C VAL A 408 -7.95 -26.86 -11.20
N ALA A 409 -9.14 -26.24 -11.27
CA ALA A 409 -10.41 -26.92 -11.53
C ALA A 409 -10.80 -27.03 -13.02
N ASN A 410 -10.47 -26.04 -13.85
CA ASN A 410 -11.11 -25.83 -15.14
C ASN A 410 -10.28 -26.27 -16.36
N THR A 411 -9.11 -26.86 -16.16
CA THR A 411 -8.06 -27.04 -17.18
C THR A 411 -7.95 -28.48 -17.73
N TYR A 412 -7.16 -28.65 -18.79
CA TYR A 412 -6.95 -29.91 -19.50
C TYR A 412 -6.14 -30.91 -18.68
N VAL A 413 -5.06 -30.44 -18.03
CA VAL A 413 -4.30 -31.22 -17.05
C VAL A 413 -5.07 -31.19 -15.74
N ASP A 414 -5.56 -32.34 -15.31
CA ASP A 414 -6.35 -32.48 -14.09
C ASP A 414 -5.46 -32.17 -12.86
N GLY A 415 -5.65 -31.02 -12.22
CA GLY A 415 -5.00 -30.65 -10.96
C GLY A 415 -3.63 -29.96 -11.08
N GLY A 416 -2.83 -30.30 -12.09
CA GLY A 416 -1.54 -29.66 -12.35
C GLY A 416 -1.67 -28.17 -12.72
N LEU A 417 -0.56 -27.44 -12.63
CA LEU A 417 -0.48 -26.02 -13.02
C LEU A 417 0.76 -25.72 -13.89
N PRO A 418 0.64 -24.88 -14.94
CA PRO A 418 1.77 -24.41 -15.75
C PRO A 418 2.41 -23.15 -15.14
N PHE A 419 3.49 -22.67 -15.75
CA PHE A 419 4.19 -21.45 -15.31
C PHE A 419 3.33 -20.17 -15.36
N THR A 420 2.54 -19.95 -16.42
CA THR A 420 1.95 -18.63 -16.68
C THR A 420 0.70 -18.66 -17.56
N LEU A 421 -0.16 -17.64 -17.42
CA LEU A 421 -1.21 -17.23 -18.34
C LEU A 421 -0.80 -15.94 -19.06
N ARG A 422 -0.35 -16.03 -20.31
CA ARG A 422 0.15 -14.88 -21.11
C ARG A 422 -0.30 -14.97 -22.58
N PRO A 423 -0.20 -13.89 -23.38
CA PRO A 423 -0.45 -13.92 -24.82
C PRO A 423 0.33 -15.04 -25.52
N ASN A 424 -0.27 -15.61 -26.57
CA ASN A 424 0.35 -16.66 -27.36
C ASN A 424 1.73 -16.22 -27.92
N GLY A 425 2.79 -16.95 -27.54
CA GLY A 425 4.17 -16.59 -27.88
C GLY A 425 4.89 -15.70 -26.84
N PHE A 426 4.34 -15.58 -25.62
CA PHE A 426 4.96 -14.88 -24.47
C PHE A 426 5.24 -13.38 -24.71
N GLY A 427 4.41 -12.72 -25.52
CA GLY A 427 4.51 -11.29 -25.77
C GLY A 427 3.92 -10.43 -24.64
N TYR A 428 4.50 -9.23 -24.45
CA TYR A 428 3.94 -8.16 -23.63
C TYR A 428 2.68 -7.54 -24.28
N GLU A 429 1.77 -7.02 -23.46
CA GLU A 429 0.46 -6.49 -23.86
C GLU A 429 0.39 -4.96 -23.94
N GLY A 430 1.50 -4.24 -23.74
CA GLY A 430 1.55 -2.76 -23.72
C GLY A 430 1.01 -2.03 -24.98
N TYR A 431 0.89 -2.74 -26.10
CA TYR A 431 0.29 -2.25 -27.35
C TYR A 431 -1.22 -2.54 -27.49
N THR A 432 -1.80 -3.34 -26.60
CA THR A 432 -3.21 -3.74 -26.65
C THR A 432 -4.12 -2.71 -25.98
N PRO A 433 -5.43 -2.69 -26.32
CA PRO A 433 -6.42 -1.90 -25.56
C PRO A 433 -6.48 -2.31 -24.07
N ASP A 434 -7.13 -1.51 -23.22
CA ASP A 434 -7.29 -1.84 -21.78
C ASP A 434 -8.06 -3.15 -21.56
N THR A 435 -8.83 -3.60 -22.55
CA THR A 435 -9.52 -4.91 -22.51
C THR A 435 -8.56 -6.10 -22.61
N GLY A 436 -7.29 -5.87 -22.95
CA GLY A 436 -6.26 -6.91 -23.05
C GLY A 436 -6.27 -7.72 -24.34
N ALA A 437 -5.35 -8.69 -24.43
CA ALA A 437 -5.24 -9.67 -25.49
C ALA A 437 -6.33 -10.75 -25.39
N THR A 438 -6.76 -11.28 -26.54
CA THR A 438 -7.84 -12.28 -26.62
C THR A 438 -7.35 -13.69 -26.90
N ASP A 439 -6.04 -13.86 -27.12
CA ASP A 439 -5.38 -15.13 -27.45
C ASP A 439 -4.40 -15.60 -26.37
N ARG A 440 -4.64 -15.20 -25.11
CA ARG A 440 -3.90 -15.67 -23.93
C ARG A 440 -4.03 -17.19 -23.76
N VAL A 441 -2.90 -17.82 -23.48
CA VAL A 441 -2.72 -19.27 -23.33
C VAL A 441 -2.29 -19.58 -21.91
N PHE A 442 -2.91 -20.60 -21.30
CA PHE A 442 -2.49 -21.09 -19.98
C PHE A 442 -1.55 -22.28 -20.09
N TYR A 443 -1.98 -23.34 -20.78
CA TYR A 443 -1.11 -24.47 -21.10
C TYR A 443 -0.50 -24.31 -22.48
N ASP A 444 0.83 -24.10 -22.52
CA ASP A 444 1.63 -24.40 -23.70
C ASP A 444 2.15 -25.83 -23.64
N ALA A 445 1.83 -26.61 -24.67
CA ALA A 445 2.12 -28.04 -24.72
C ALA A 445 3.62 -28.38 -24.93
N SER A 446 4.51 -27.39 -25.11
CA SER A 446 5.96 -27.63 -25.05
C SER A 446 6.48 -27.86 -23.63
N HIS A 447 5.81 -27.29 -22.61
CA HIS A 447 6.40 -27.09 -21.28
C HIS A 447 5.73 -27.92 -20.16
N GLY A 448 4.51 -28.46 -20.34
CA GLY A 448 3.83 -29.25 -19.29
C GLY A 448 3.48 -28.45 -18.02
N PRO A 449 2.99 -29.11 -16.94
CA PRO A 449 2.91 -28.51 -15.60
C PRO A 449 4.27 -28.45 -14.89
N ASN A 450 4.39 -27.53 -13.92
CA ASN A 450 5.51 -27.41 -12.98
C ASN A 450 5.14 -27.97 -11.61
N ARG A 451 6.14 -28.44 -10.84
CA ARG A 451 5.91 -29.06 -9.53
C ARG A 451 5.64 -28.00 -8.46
N SER A 452 6.50 -26.98 -8.39
CA SER A 452 6.40 -25.92 -7.38
C SER A 452 5.05 -25.19 -7.42
N GLU A 453 4.59 -24.78 -8.60
CA GLU A 453 3.27 -24.16 -8.83
C GLU A 453 2.12 -25.04 -8.33
N THR A 454 2.14 -26.32 -8.69
CA THR A 454 1.10 -27.30 -8.33
C THR A 454 1.04 -27.50 -6.81
N LEU A 455 2.19 -27.62 -6.15
CA LEU A 455 2.30 -27.84 -4.70
C LEU A 455 1.99 -26.58 -3.89
N LEU A 456 2.52 -25.41 -4.28
CA LEU A 456 2.26 -24.13 -3.61
C LEU A 456 0.77 -23.77 -3.69
N ALA A 457 0.12 -24.05 -4.83
CA ALA A 457 -1.33 -23.90 -4.96
C ALA A 457 -2.12 -24.88 -4.08
N ALA A 458 -1.72 -26.16 -4.03
CA ALA A 458 -2.32 -27.14 -3.13
C ALA A 458 -2.24 -26.69 -1.66
N GLY A 459 -1.07 -26.20 -1.24
CA GLY A 459 -0.85 -25.64 0.09
C GLY A 459 -1.69 -24.41 0.39
N SER A 460 -1.78 -23.45 -0.53
CA SER A 460 -2.52 -22.20 -0.34
C SER A 460 -4.03 -22.40 -0.30
N LEU A 461 -4.57 -23.24 -1.19
CA LEU A 461 -5.99 -23.61 -1.19
C LEU A 461 -6.37 -24.42 0.06
N ALA A 462 -5.48 -25.29 0.55
CA ALA A 462 -5.67 -25.98 1.82
C ALA A 462 -5.58 -25.01 3.02
N MET A 463 -4.62 -24.07 3.00
CA MET A 463 -4.44 -23.05 4.02
C MET A 463 -5.69 -22.18 4.17
N ALA A 464 -6.32 -21.78 3.05
CA ALA A 464 -7.56 -21.01 3.06
C ALA A 464 -8.70 -21.70 3.84
N CYS A 465 -8.76 -23.03 3.76
CA CYS A 465 -9.72 -23.85 4.52
C CYS A 465 -9.37 -23.96 6.01
N ASN A 466 -8.11 -23.71 6.37
CA ASN A 466 -7.58 -23.79 7.73
C ASN A 466 -7.53 -22.43 8.46
N THR A 467 -7.78 -21.32 7.76
CA THR A 467 -7.71 -19.95 8.31
C THR A 467 -9.03 -19.55 9.01
N PRO A 468 -9.02 -19.24 10.32
CA PRO A 468 -10.26 -19.04 11.09
C PRO A 468 -11.19 -17.95 10.59
N LEU A 469 -10.67 -16.81 10.13
CA LEU A 469 -11.54 -15.73 9.62
C LEU A 469 -12.19 -16.09 8.28
N LEU A 470 -11.51 -16.83 7.39
CA LEU A 470 -12.16 -17.36 6.18
C LEU A 470 -13.27 -18.36 6.54
N VAL A 471 -13.08 -19.19 7.57
CA VAL A 471 -14.14 -20.09 8.09
C VAL A 471 -15.30 -19.32 8.73
N LYS A 472 -15.04 -18.14 9.32
CA LYS A 472 -16.06 -17.24 9.90
C LYS A 472 -16.91 -16.55 8.83
N TYR A 473 -16.27 -15.98 7.81
CA TYR A 473 -16.93 -15.10 6.84
C TYR A 473 -17.40 -15.81 5.56
N LEU A 474 -16.74 -16.88 5.11
CA LEU A 474 -17.06 -17.52 3.83
C LEU A 474 -18.12 -18.63 3.96
N PRO A 475 -19.02 -18.79 2.98
CA PRO A 475 -19.99 -19.87 2.99
C PRO A 475 -19.29 -21.23 2.85
N PRO A 476 -19.75 -22.29 3.56
CA PRO A 476 -19.12 -23.61 3.53
C PRO A 476 -18.93 -24.22 2.13
N SER A 477 -19.78 -23.86 1.16
CA SER A 477 -19.64 -24.28 -0.24
C SER A 477 -18.43 -23.69 -0.96
N LYS A 478 -17.96 -22.49 -0.56
CA LYS A 478 -16.77 -21.85 -1.14
C LYS A 478 -15.50 -22.50 -0.60
N LEU A 479 -15.46 -22.73 0.72
CA LEU A 479 -14.41 -23.50 1.40
C LEU A 479 -14.32 -24.94 0.89
N GLU A 480 -15.44 -25.61 0.64
CA GLU A 480 -15.43 -26.94 0.00
C GLU A 480 -14.87 -26.89 -1.43
N GLY A 481 -15.13 -25.81 -2.18
CA GLY A 481 -14.51 -25.58 -3.49
C GLY A 481 -12.98 -25.47 -3.42
N TYR A 482 -12.45 -24.76 -2.42
CA TYR A 482 -11.01 -24.68 -2.15
C TYR A 482 -10.44 -26.03 -1.70
N ARG A 483 -11.13 -26.75 -0.80
CA ARG A 483 -10.76 -28.09 -0.33
C ARG A 483 -10.58 -29.06 -1.50
N GLN A 484 -11.56 -29.11 -2.41
CA GLN A 484 -11.52 -30.03 -3.54
C GLN A 484 -10.41 -29.67 -4.52
N ALA A 485 -10.17 -28.38 -4.78
CA ALA A 485 -9.04 -27.96 -5.61
C ALA A 485 -7.69 -28.28 -4.96
N ALA A 486 -7.51 -28.03 -3.65
CA ALA A 486 -6.29 -28.36 -2.93
C ALA A 486 -5.92 -29.85 -3.03
N LEU A 487 -6.90 -30.73 -2.79
CA LEU A 487 -6.74 -32.17 -2.92
C LEU A 487 -6.44 -32.58 -4.38
N ARG A 488 -7.14 -31.99 -5.36
CA ARG A 488 -6.92 -32.29 -6.79
C ARG A 488 -5.52 -31.95 -7.27
N ALA A 489 -4.98 -30.79 -6.87
CA ALA A 489 -3.61 -30.40 -7.20
C ALA A 489 -2.58 -31.36 -6.57
N PHE A 490 -2.79 -31.73 -5.31
CA PHE A 490 -1.91 -32.69 -4.63
C PHE A 490 -2.00 -34.11 -5.21
N ASP A 491 -3.20 -34.60 -5.54
CA ASP A 491 -3.43 -35.89 -6.17
C ASP A 491 -2.74 -35.97 -7.55
N CYS A 492 -2.74 -34.86 -8.31
CA CYS A 492 -1.96 -34.75 -9.56
C CYS A 492 -0.46 -34.87 -9.29
N PHE A 493 0.06 -34.19 -8.27
CA PHE A 493 1.47 -34.31 -7.90
C PHE A 493 1.83 -35.76 -7.51
N GLU A 494 1.10 -36.39 -6.58
CA GLU A 494 1.39 -37.76 -6.13
C GLU A 494 1.27 -38.79 -7.26
N ALA A 495 0.36 -38.60 -8.21
CA ALA A 495 0.23 -39.48 -9.37
C ALA A 495 1.44 -39.43 -10.32
N HIS A 496 2.17 -38.31 -10.36
CA HIS A 496 3.17 -38.01 -11.40
C HIS A 496 4.56 -37.63 -10.88
N LYS A 497 4.78 -37.46 -9.57
CA LYS A 497 6.07 -37.01 -8.98
C LYS A 497 7.28 -37.83 -9.43
N ASP A 498 7.10 -39.15 -9.62
CA ASP A 498 8.15 -40.08 -10.06
C ASP A 498 8.31 -40.16 -11.61
N ASP A 499 7.50 -39.43 -12.38
CA ASP A 499 7.52 -39.37 -13.84
C ASP A 499 8.02 -38.00 -14.35
N ALA A 500 9.34 -37.90 -14.55
CA ALA A 500 9.97 -36.71 -15.09
C ALA A 500 9.55 -36.34 -16.53
N SER A 501 8.75 -37.16 -17.23
CA SER A 501 8.20 -36.82 -18.56
C SER A 501 6.80 -36.18 -18.52
N PHE A 502 6.17 -36.14 -17.34
CA PHE A 502 4.92 -35.42 -17.12
C PHE A 502 5.14 -33.92 -16.90
N TRP A 503 6.20 -33.58 -16.15
CA TRP A 503 6.55 -32.21 -15.77
C TRP A 503 7.39 -31.49 -16.82
N ALA A 504 7.54 -30.18 -16.67
CA ALA A 504 8.53 -29.40 -17.43
C ALA A 504 9.94 -29.99 -17.35
N SER A 505 10.69 -29.85 -18.44
CA SER A 505 12.12 -30.18 -18.46
C SER A 505 12.91 -29.12 -17.69
N GLU A 506 14.08 -29.43 -17.12
CA GLU A 506 14.87 -28.44 -16.37
C GLU A 506 15.29 -27.21 -17.19
N ASP A 507 15.34 -27.30 -18.53
CA ASP A 507 15.60 -26.18 -19.45
C ASP A 507 14.34 -25.35 -19.76
N ASP A 508 13.15 -25.92 -19.52
CA ASP A 508 11.81 -25.40 -19.87
C ASP A 508 10.98 -25.02 -18.62
N ALA A 509 11.39 -25.49 -17.45
CA ALA A 509 10.77 -25.25 -16.16
C ALA A 509 10.94 -23.78 -15.77
N GLY A 510 9.94 -23.23 -15.08
CA GLY A 510 10.02 -21.88 -14.54
C GLY A 510 11.19 -21.73 -13.58
N TRP A 511 11.62 -20.49 -13.30
CA TRP A 511 12.75 -20.22 -12.42
C TRP A 511 12.67 -21.00 -11.09
N TYR A 512 11.48 -21.16 -10.52
CA TYR A 512 11.20 -21.88 -9.26
C TYR A 512 11.55 -23.38 -9.24
N ASP A 513 11.53 -24.06 -10.39
CA ASP A 513 11.88 -25.50 -10.52
C ASP A 513 13.35 -25.69 -11.02
N SER A 514 14.19 -24.64 -11.00
CA SER A 514 15.57 -24.67 -11.53
C SER A 514 16.68 -24.97 -10.49
N TYR A 515 17.82 -25.48 -10.96
CA TYR A 515 18.97 -25.87 -10.11
C TYR A 515 19.80 -24.67 -9.63
N MET A 516 19.97 -24.56 -8.30
CA MET A 516 20.79 -23.55 -7.62
C MET A 516 22.10 -24.15 -7.05
N PRO A 517 23.21 -23.39 -7.06
CA PRO A 517 24.56 -23.92 -6.80
C PRO A 517 24.86 -24.32 -5.34
N ASP A 518 23.95 -24.04 -4.41
CA ASP A 518 24.06 -24.26 -2.95
C ASP A 518 22.96 -25.19 -2.39
N GLN A 519 22.27 -25.94 -3.26
CA GLN A 519 21.17 -26.81 -2.86
C GLN A 519 21.55 -27.94 -1.90
N THR A 520 20.65 -28.14 -0.93
CA THR A 520 20.70 -29.08 0.19
C THR A 520 19.83 -30.32 -0.01
N PHE A 521 18.75 -30.19 -0.78
CA PHE A 521 17.79 -31.25 -1.11
C PHE A 521 17.96 -31.74 -2.54
N ASP A 522 17.79 -33.05 -2.75
CA ASP A 522 17.83 -33.68 -4.08
C ASP A 522 16.59 -33.32 -4.93
N ASP A 523 15.46 -32.96 -4.28
CA ASP A 523 14.17 -32.68 -4.91
C ASP A 523 13.82 -31.18 -4.90
N LEU A 524 13.68 -30.59 -6.09
CA LEU A 524 13.48 -29.15 -6.33
C LEU A 524 12.06 -28.63 -6.03
N TRP A 525 11.35 -29.28 -5.13
CA TRP A 525 9.95 -28.99 -4.77
C TRP A 525 9.69 -29.25 -3.27
N THR A 526 10.76 -29.49 -2.50
CA THR A 526 10.65 -29.97 -1.10
C THR A 526 10.01 -28.92 -0.17
N ASP A 527 10.27 -27.64 -0.38
CA ASP A 527 9.74 -26.54 0.43
C ASP A 527 8.24 -26.32 0.17
N GLU A 528 7.82 -26.34 -1.10
CA GLU A 528 6.43 -26.26 -1.52
C GLU A 528 5.65 -27.50 -1.03
N MET A 529 6.26 -28.68 -1.06
CA MET A 529 5.70 -29.91 -0.50
C MET A 529 5.60 -29.85 1.02
N MET A 530 6.54 -29.25 1.74
CA MET A 530 6.43 -29.03 3.19
C MET A 530 5.22 -28.16 3.51
N PHE A 531 5.03 -27.07 2.77
CA PHE A 531 3.87 -26.19 2.93
C PHE A 531 2.54 -26.87 2.57
N ALA A 532 2.52 -27.64 1.48
CA ALA A 532 1.37 -28.44 1.07
C ALA A 532 1.02 -29.48 2.13
N ALA A 533 1.98 -30.31 2.56
CA ALA A 533 1.78 -31.36 3.56
C ALA A 533 1.30 -30.80 4.91
N ALA A 534 1.86 -29.69 5.37
CA ALA A 534 1.43 -29.04 6.61
C ALA A 534 -0.06 -28.61 6.56
N ASN A 535 -0.51 -28.03 5.45
CA ASN A 535 -1.91 -27.60 5.32
C ASN A 535 -2.87 -28.73 4.97
N LEU A 536 -2.43 -29.73 4.20
CA LEU A 536 -3.22 -30.93 3.90
C LEU A 536 -3.41 -31.79 5.14
N HIS A 537 -2.43 -31.86 6.04
CA HIS A 537 -2.62 -32.50 7.35
C HIS A 537 -3.70 -31.79 8.18
N ARG A 538 -3.62 -30.45 8.32
CA ARG A 538 -4.66 -29.66 9.01
C ARG A 538 -6.05 -29.84 8.37
N LEU A 539 -6.11 -30.00 7.06
CA LEU A 539 -7.34 -30.16 6.27
C LEU A 539 -7.97 -31.57 6.35
N THR A 540 -7.16 -32.62 6.51
CA THR A 540 -7.60 -34.04 6.39
C THR A 540 -7.43 -34.86 7.67
N GLY A 541 -6.43 -34.54 8.50
CA GLY A 541 -5.99 -35.33 9.64
C GLY A 541 -5.20 -36.60 9.27
N GLU A 542 -4.73 -36.73 8.02
CA GLU A 542 -4.01 -37.93 7.56
C GLU A 542 -2.51 -37.89 7.93
N ALA A 543 -2.11 -38.78 8.84
CA ALA A 543 -0.76 -38.77 9.43
C ALA A 543 0.41 -38.83 8.42
N GLY A 544 0.19 -39.39 7.21
CA GLY A 544 1.22 -39.53 6.17
C GLY A 544 1.90 -38.21 5.78
N TYR A 545 1.17 -37.10 5.82
CA TYR A 545 1.72 -35.77 5.57
C TYR A 545 2.78 -35.36 6.60
N LEU A 546 2.53 -35.57 7.90
CA LEU A 546 3.51 -35.29 8.95
C LEU A 546 4.63 -36.34 9.00
N GLU A 547 4.34 -37.60 8.66
CA GLU A 547 5.36 -38.64 8.50
C GLU A 547 6.35 -38.28 7.37
N TRP A 548 5.89 -37.65 6.29
CA TRP A 548 6.75 -37.09 5.24
C TRP A 548 7.61 -35.93 5.75
N VAL A 549 7.01 -34.92 6.40
CA VAL A 549 7.74 -33.77 6.97
C VAL A 549 8.83 -34.21 7.96
N GLU A 550 8.51 -35.13 8.87
CA GLU A 550 9.47 -35.71 9.82
C GLU A 550 10.62 -36.48 9.13
N SER A 551 10.42 -36.97 7.90
CA SER A 551 11.44 -37.69 7.14
C SER A 551 12.44 -36.80 6.40
N VAL A 552 12.06 -35.54 6.12
CA VAL A 552 12.88 -34.58 5.36
C VAL A 552 13.33 -33.35 6.17
N ARG A 553 12.75 -33.06 7.34
CA ARG A 553 13.05 -31.84 8.10
C ARG A 553 14.56 -31.70 8.37
N PRO A 554 15.19 -30.55 8.02
CA PRO A 554 16.63 -30.36 8.15
C PRO A 554 17.08 -30.19 9.60
N ALA A 555 18.39 -30.31 9.81
CA ALA A 555 19.04 -30.08 11.09
C ALA A 555 19.23 -28.59 11.39
N GLU A 556 19.63 -27.79 10.40
CA GLU A 556 19.71 -26.33 10.50
C GLU A 556 18.54 -25.70 9.73
N TYR A 557 17.87 -24.69 10.32
CA TYR A 557 16.69 -24.05 9.71
C TYR A 557 16.97 -23.35 8.37
N ARG A 558 18.23 -22.98 8.15
CA ARG A 558 18.76 -22.37 6.92
C ARG A 558 19.22 -23.38 5.86
N ASP A 559 19.04 -24.68 6.09
CA ASP A 559 19.22 -25.71 5.06
C ASP A 559 17.99 -25.84 4.13
N TRP A 560 16.87 -25.15 4.37
CA TRP A 560 15.80 -25.02 3.36
C TRP A 560 16.25 -24.20 2.15
N ARG A 561 15.60 -24.34 0.99
CA ARG A 561 16.04 -23.59 -0.19
C ARG A 561 15.79 -22.10 0.01
N VAL A 562 16.89 -21.36 0.09
CA VAL A 562 16.88 -19.90 0.13
C VAL A 562 16.95 -19.39 -1.30
N TRP A 563 15.78 -19.09 -1.88
CA TRP A 563 15.74 -18.40 -3.17
C TRP A 563 16.31 -17.00 -3.03
N TYR A 564 17.39 -16.73 -3.77
CA TYR A 564 17.97 -15.40 -3.89
C TYR A 564 16.92 -14.33 -4.19
N TRP A 565 15.95 -14.63 -5.06
CA TRP A 565 14.90 -13.70 -5.46
C TRP A 565 13.74 -13.57 -4.46
N SER A 566 13.32 -14.65 -3.78
CA SER A 566 12.06 -14.68 -3.00
C SER A 566 12.23 -15.22 -1.57
N HIS A 567 13.40 -14.95 -0.99
CA HIS A 567 13.88 -15.36 0.34
C HIS A 567 12.74 -15.76 1.32
N TYR A 568 12.80 -17.03 1.75
CA TYR A 568 12.00 -17.64 2.82
C TYR A 568 10.50 -17.93 2.59
N GLY A 569 9.90 -17.65 1.43
CA GLY A 569 8.45 -17.83 1.18
C GLY A 569 7.85 -19.21 1.58
N PRO A 570 7.91 -20.25 0.72
CA PRO A 570 7.33 -21.56 1.02
C PRO A 570 7.76 -22.17 2.37
N PRO A 571 9.05 -22.11 2.79
CA PRO A 571 9.46 -22.59 4.12
C PRO A 571 8.73 -21.89 5.27
N LEU A 572 8.61 -20.55 5.27
CA LEU A 572 7.93 -19.82 6.36
C LEU A 572 6.44 -20.10 6.41
N TYR A 573 5.76 -20.23 5.26
CA TYR A 573 4.35 -20.64 5.23
C TYR A 573 4.17 -22.07 5.77
N GLY A 574 5.08 -22.98 5.42
CA GLY A 574 5.12 -24.34 5.95
C GLY A 574 5.32 -24.36 7.47
N TYR A 575 6.30 -23.59 7.97
CA TYR A 575 6.54 -23.44 9.40
C TYR A 575 5.34 -22.88 10.16
N LEU A 576 4.74 -21.78 9.69
CA LEU A 576 3.55 -21.21 10.32
C LEU A 576 2.41 -22.23 10.35
N SER A 577 2.24 -22.97 9.26
CA SER A 577 1.20 -23.99 9.15
C SER A 577 1.42 -25.14 10.14
N LEU A 578 2.65 -25.64 10.28
CA LEU A 578 3.01 -26.65 11.29
C LEU A 578 2.86 -26.12 12.73
N TYR A 579 3.24 -24.87 13.00
CA TYR A 579 3.10 -24.24 14.31
C TYR A 579 1.63 -24.14 14.75
N LEU A 580 0.73 -23.76 13.83
CA LEU A 580 -0.70 -23.66 14.09
C LEU A 580 -1.40 -25.03 14.18
N ASP A 581 -0.76 -26.10 13.71
CA ASP A 581 -1.33 -27.44 13.63
C ASP A 581 -1.48 -28.12 15.01
N GLN A 582 -2.73 -28.27 15.44
CA GLN A 582 -3.08 -28.93 16.71
C GLN A 582 -2.97 -30.47 16.65
N GLY A 583 -2.91 -31.06 15.46
CA GLY A 583 -2.64 -32.48 15.26
C GLY A 583 -1.14 -32.82 15.22
N ALA A 584 -0.27 -31.84 14.96
CA ALA A 584 1.18 -32.01 15.05
C ALA A 584 1.65 -32.28 16.49
N SER A 585 2.84 -32.86 16.61
CA SER A 585 3.50 -33.04 17.91
C SER A 585 3.94 -31.68 18.49
N GLN A 586 4.07 -31.57 19.82
CA GLN A 586 4.60 -30.33 20.40
C GLN A 586 6.05 -30.08 19.95
N GLU A 587 6.86 -31.14 19.80
CA GLU A 587 8.22 -31.04 19.29
C GLU A 587 8.28 -30.45 17.86
N LEU A 588 7.35 -30.87 16.99
CA LEU A 588 7.28 -30.36 15.61
C LEU A 588 6.75 -28.91 15.57
N ARG A 589 5.80 -28.54 16.45
CA ARG A 589 5.36 -27.15 16.62
C ARG A 589 6.46 -26.25 17.15
N ASP A 590 7.23 -26.71 18.15
CA ASP A 590 8.33 -25.96 18.74
C ASP A 590 9.45 -25.76 17.70
N TRP A 591 9.85 -26.83 16.98
CA TRP A 591 10.78 -26.76 15.86
C TRP A 591 10.30 -25.80 14.76
N ALA A 592 9.00 -25.81 14.44
CA ALA A 592 8.46 -24.91 13.42
C ALA A 592 8.44 -23.45 13.87
N ARG A 593 8.11 -23.19 15.14
CA ARG A 593 8.21 -21.85 15.74
C ARG A 593 9.66 -21.34 15.76
N ASP A 594 10.61 -22.20 16.12
CA ASP A 594 12.03 -21.86 16.13
C ASP A 594 12.56 -21.59 14.71
N GLY A 595 12.02 -22.25 13.68
CA GLY A 595 12.28 -21.93 12.27
C GLY A 595 11.81 -20.53 11.85
N ILE A 596 10.61 -20.13 12.27
CA ILE A 596 10.09 -18.76 12.06
C ILE A 596 10.98 -17.74 12.77
N LEU A 597 11.32 -18.01 14.04
CA LEU A 597 12.21 -17.14 14.80
C LEU A 597 13.61 -17.09 14.19
N ASN A 598 14.13 -18.16 13.60
CA ASN A 598 15.41 -18.10 12.90
C ASN A 598 15.35 -17.19 11.66
N GLY A 599 14.26 -17.23 10.87
CA GLY A 599 14.02 -16.29 9.78
C GLY A 599 13.96 -14.84 10.29
N ALA A 600 13.13 -14.60 11.31
CA ALA A 600 12.98 -13.27 11.91
C ALA A 600 14.30 -12.74 12.51
N GLU A 601 15.00 -13.54 13.33
CA GLU A 601 16.30 -13.23 13.92
C GLU A 601 17.37 -12.99 12.86
N THR A 602 17.43 -13.74 11.76
CA THR A 602 18.44 -13.50 10.70
C THR A 602 18.17 -12.22 9.91
N THR A 603 16.93 -11.74 9.86
CA THR A 603 16.57 -10.40 9.35
C THR A 603 16.66 -9.28 10.39
N LEU A 604 16.85 -9.59 11.68
CA LEU A 604 17.15 -8.60 12.74
C LEU A 604 18.64 -8.49 13.09
N VAL A 605 19.37 -9.62 13.02
CA VAL A 605 20.65 -9.84 13.69
C VAL A 605 21.64 -10.55 12.78
N TYR A 606 22.72 -9.81 12.56
CA TYR A 606 23.93 -10.15 11.81
C TYR A 606 24.67 -11.36 12.40
N ASP A 607 24.65 -12.48 11.68
CA ASP A 607 25.75 -13.45 11.69
C ASP A 607 26.33 -13.56 10.28
N TRP A 608 27.22 -12.60 9.95
CA TRP A 608 28.53 -12.79 9.30
C TRP A 608 29.34 -11.46 9.34
N GLN A 609 29.63 -11.02 10.57
CA GLN A 609 30.78 -10.18 10.97
C GLN A 609 30.95 -8.68 10.62
N THR A 610 30.19 -7.96 9.76
CA THR A 610 30.63 -6.55 9.44
C THR A 610 29.65 -5.43 9.04
N TYR A 611 28.32 -5.55 9.11
CA TYR A 611 27.42 -4.49 8.56
C TYR A 611 26.30 -4.03 9.51
N ASP A 612 25.57 -3.01 9.06
CA ASP A 612 25.02 -1.92 9.88
C ASP A 612 23.48 -1.75 9.74
N ARG A 613 22.83 -1.05 10.68
CA ARG A 613 21.39 -0.66 10.65
C ARG A 613 21.25 0.78 10.11
N THR A 614 21.91 1.05 9.00
CA THR A 614 21.96 2.39 8.41
C THR A 614 20.54 2.86 8.09
N TYR A 615 20.16 4.04 8.58
CA TYR A 615 18.79 4.58 8.45
C TYR A 615 17.67 3.74 9.10
N GLY A 616 18.00 2.86 10.05
CA GLY A 616 17.05 2.09 10.84
C GLY A 616 16.53 0.82 10.17
N ALA A 617 16.71 0.66 8.86
CA ALA A 617 16.37 -0.55 8.12
C ALA A 617 17.53 -1.57 8.09
N PRO A 618 17.27 -2.89 8.14
CA PRO A 618 18.30 -3.90 7.93
C PRO A 618 18.68 -3.99 6.44
N LEU A 619 19.95 -3.74 6.14
CA LEU A 619 20.50 -3.83 4.79
C LEU A 619 21.58 -4.93 4.75
N PRO A 620 21.25 -6.16 4.32
CA PRO A 620 22.18 -7.29 4.31
C PRO A 620 23.09 -7.26 3.07
N TRP A 621 24.29 -7.84 3.17
CA TRP A 621 25.26 -7.93 2.06
C TRP A 621 24.67 -8.47 0.75
N HIS A 622 23.73 -9.42 0.80
CA HIS A 622 23.11 -9.94 -0.44
C HIS A 622 22.25 -8.90 -1.16
N ALA A 623 21.78 -7.84 -0.49
CA ALA A 623 21.06 -6.74 -1.11
C ALA A 623 21.97 -5.90 -2.04
N GLU A 624 23.30 -5.88 -1.82
CA GLU A 624 24.28 -5.35 -2.80
C GLU A 624 24.36 -6.19 -4.08
N THR A 625 23.71 -7.35 -4.11
CA THR A 625 23.66 -8.23 -5.27
C THR A 625 22.25 -8.36 -5.85
N MET A 626 21.19 -8.33 -5.02
CA MET A 626 19.76 -8.33 -5.43
C MET A 626 19.28 -6.98 -5.99
N VAL A 627 20.19 -6.18 -6.53
CA VAL A 627 19.95 -4.76 -6.80
C VAL A 627 18.92 -4.61 -7.93
N GLY A 628 17.84 -3.87 -7.68
CA GLY A 628 16.67 -3.73 -8.55
C GLY A 628 15.50 -4.68 -8.23
N TRP A 629 15.69 -5.63 -7.30
CA TRP A 629 14.68 -6.64 -6.95
C TRP A 629 14.56 -6.88 -5.43
N TYR A 630 15.17 -6.00 -4.64
CA TYR A 630 15.15 -6.01 -3.19
C TYR A 630 14.10 -5.01 -2.68
N PHE A 631 13.24 -5.47 -1.77
CA PHE A 631 12.19 -4.67 -1.14
C PHE A 631 12.23 -4.90 0.37
N THR A 632 12.62 -3.90 1.15
CA THR A 632 12.87 -4.05 2.60
C THR A 632 11.67 -4.62 3.36
N ALA A 633 10.44 -4.16 3.07
CA ALA A 633 9.22 -4.72 3.68
C ALA A 633 8.99 -6.20 3.31
N ASN A 634 9.37 -6.63 2.12
CA ASN A 634 9.21 -8.02 1.71
C ASN A 634 10.26 -8.92 2.35
N GLU A 635 11.54 -8.59 2.10
CA GLU A 635 12.69 -9.43 2.42
C GLU A 635 12.96 -9.47 3.92
N MET A 636 12.87 -8.31 4.59
CA MET A 636 13.14 -8.19 6.03
C MET A 636 11.83 -8.14 6.83
N GLY A 637 10.86 -7.37 6.38
CA GLY A 637 9.59 -7.18 7.09
C GLY A 637 8.77 -8.46 7.21
N PHE A 638 8.66 -9.30 6.17
CA PHE A 638 7.78 -10.46 6.22
C PHE A 638 8.23 -11.53 7.26
N PRO A 639 9.54 -11.91 7.35
CA PRO A 639 10.02 -12.76 8.43
C PRO A 639 9.84 -12.13 9.83
N GLN A 640 10.09 -10.82 9.97
CA GLN A 640 9.87 -10.10 11.25
C GLN A 640 8.41 -10.10 11.68
N MET A 641 7.47 -9.90 10.74
CA MET A 641 6.03 -9.98 10.96
C MET A 641 5.61 -11.36 11.48
N LEU A 642 6.10 -12.44 10.89
CA LEU A 642 5.85 -13.79 11.40
C LEU A 642 6.49 -14.00 12.79
N GLY A 643 7.71 -13.49 12.99
CA GLY A 643 8.41 -13.49 14.27
C GLY A 643 7.59 -12.85 15.38
N TYR A 644 7.06 -11.65 15.14
CA TYR A 644 6.12 -10.96 16.04
C TYR A 644 4.90 -11.83 16.32
N GLY A 645 4.20 -12.30 15.28
CA GLY A 645 2.96 -13.07 15.42
C GLY A 645 3.07 -14.37 16.22
N VAL A 646 4.24 -15.04 16.23
CA VAL A 646 4.47 -16.29 17.00
C VAL A 646 5.20 -16.09 18.34
N SER A 647 5.57 -14.86 18.69
CA SER A 647 6.30 -14.55 19.94
C SER A 647 5.66 -13.48 20.81
N GLY A 648 5.02 -12.47 20.23
CA GLY A 648 4.65 -11.23 20.91
C GLY A 648 5.85 -10.37 21.31
N ASP A 649 7.04 -10.58 20.73
CA ASP A 649 8.22 -9.76 21.01
C ASP A 649 8.17 -8.46 20.20
N GLU A 650 7.93 -7.35 20.89
CA GLU A 650 7.80 -6.01 20.30
C GLU A 650 9.06 -5.53 19.57
N THR A 651 10.23 -6.16 19.80
CA THR A 651 11.45 -5.89 19.01
C THR A 651 11.21 -6.06 17.50
N TYR A 652 10.35 -7.01 17.11
CA TYR A 652 9.95 -7.20 15.72
C TYR A 652 8.97 -6.12 15.23
N LEU A 653 8.08 -5.63 16.10
CA LEU A 653 7.09 -4.60 15.78
C LEU A 653 7.76 -3.22 15.62
N ASP A 654 8.69 -2.89 16.51
CA ASP A 654 9.55 -1.70 16.41
C ASP A 654 10.36 -1.73 15.11
N GLN A 655 10.93 -2.89 14.75
CA GLN A 655 11.68 -3.02 13.50
C GLN A 655 10.78 -2.90 12.26
N LEU A 656 9.55 -3.42 12.29
CA LEU A 656 8.57 -3.19 11.23
C LEU A 656 8.28 -1.69 11.05
N ALA A 657 8.05 -0.95 12.14
CA ALA A 657 7.85 0.49 12.09
C ALA A 657 9.07 1.22 11.50
N LEU A 658 10.30 0.85 11.88
CA LEU A 658 11.53 1.41 11.29
C LEU A 658 11.69 1.10 9.79
N ASN A 659 11.41 -0.14 9.37
CA ASN A 659 11.42 -0.50 7.94
C ASN A 659 10.43 0.36 7.15
N TRP A 660 9.25 0.61 7.71
CA TRP A 660 8.23 1.45 7.10
C TRP A 660 8.60 2.93 7.08
N ASN A 661 9.19 3.47 8.15
CA ASN A 661 9.76 4.82 8.15
C ASN A 661 10.78 4.99 7.01
N TYR A 662 11.64 3.98 6.80
CA TYR A 662 12.62 3.94 5.71
C TYR A 662 11.93 3.96 4.33
N LEU A 663 10.90 3.15 4.12
CA LEU A 663 10.10 3.12 2.88
C LEU A 663 9.30 4.41 2.63
N LEU A 664 9.03 5.21 3.67
CA LEU A 664 8.22 6.43 3.60
C LEU A 664 9.04 7.73 3.59
N GLY A 665 10.35 7.69 3.86
CA GLY A 665 11.21 8.88 3.74
C GLY A 665 12.53 8.86 4.52
N THR A 666 12.70 8.00 5.52
CA THR A 666 13.92 7.94 6.33
C THR A 666 15.02 7.14 5.63
N ASN A 667 15.42 7.58 4.44
CA ASN A 667 16.48 7.00 3.60
C ASN A 667 17.29 8.14 2.95
N PRO A 668 18.54 7.91 2.48
CA PRO A 668 19.44 8.97 2.04
C PRO A 668 18.98 9.76 0.80
N LEU A 669 17.92 9.31 0.12
CA LEU A 669 17.33 10.01 -1.02
C LEU A 669 16.28 11.06 -0.57
N SER A 670 15.80 10.97 0.67
CA SER A 670 14.58 11.63 1.13
C SER A 670 13.43 11.40 0.14
N ARG A 671 13.08 10.13 -0.08
CA ARG A 671 11.98 9.68 -0.97
C ARG A 671 11.14 8.60 -0.32
N THR A 672 9.90 8.44 -0.77
CA THR A 672 9.18 7.17 -0.51
C THR A 672 9.38 6.22 -1.67
N PHE A 673 9.35 4.91 -1.38
CA PHE A 673 9.36 3.85 -2.39
C PHE A 673 7.95 3.28 -2.65
N ILE A 674 6.89 3.93 -2.15
CA ILE A 674 5.50 3.54 -2.41
C ILE A 674 4.81 4.61 -3.26
N SER A 675 4.21 4.20 -4.38
CA SER A 675 3.40 5.08 -5.22
C SER A 675 2.18 5.66 -4.49
N GLY A 676 1.81 6.89 -4.85
CA GLY A 676 0.67 7.61 -4.25
C GLY A 676 0.94 8.17 -2.85
N LEU A 677 1.75 7.51 -2.03
CA LEU A 677 2.18 8.01 -0.72
C LEU A 677 3.24 9.12 -0.85
N GLY A 678 3.49 9.86 0.24
CA GLY A 678 4.50 10.91 0.32
C GLY A 678 4.26 12.09 -0.64
N ARG A 679 5.28 12.94 -0.80
CA ARG A 679 5.18 14.12 -1.67
C ARG A 679 5.20 13.73 -3.14
N PRO A 680 4.43 14.40 -4.03
CA PRO A 680 4.47 14.12 -5.45
C PRO A 680 5.87 14.21 -6.09
N ASP A 681 6.76 15.11 -5.66
CA ASP A 681 8.13 15.21 -6.21
C ASP A 681 9.11 14.14 -5.67
N ARG A 682 8.69 13.35 -4.68
CA ARG A 682 9.51 12.39 -3.92
C ARG A 682 8.94 10.98 -3.84
N ARG A 683 7.80 10.73 -4.48
CA ARG A 683 7.19 9.39 -4.64
C ARG A 683 7.49 8.81 -6.02
N PRO A 684 7.52 7.48 -6.19
CA PRO A 684 7.79 6.87 -7.49
C PRO A 684 6.58 7.06 -8.41
N ARG A 685 6.84 7.34 -9.69
CA ARG A 685 5.84 7.68 -10.71
C ARG A 685 5.95 6.82 -11.97
N TRP A 686 7.10 6.19 -12.20
CA TRP A 686 7.46 5.61 -13.50
C TRP A 686 7.66 4.09 -13.43
N PHE A 687 6.81 3.38 -12.69
CA PHE A 687 6.79 1.91 -12.68
C PHE A 687 6.68 1.30 -14.06
N VAL A 688 7.46 0.25 -14.34
CA VAL A 688 7.17 -0.67 -15.44
C VAL A 688 5.77 -1.22 -15.17
N HIS A 689 4.80 -0.69 -15.91
CA HIS A 689 3.39 -1.02 -15.78
C HIS A 689 2.68 -0.60 -17.06
N GLU A 690 2.26 -1.57 -17.86
CA GLU A 690 1.80 -1.36 -19.24
C GLU A 690 0.62 -0.41 -19.35
N LEU A 691 -0.30 -0.47 -18.39
CA LEU A 691 -1.46 0.41 -18.34
C LEU A 691 -1.06 1.86 -18.02
N SER A 692 -0.11 2.07 -17.09
CA SER A 692 0.43 3.41 -16.78
C SER A 692 1.22 3.98 -17.97
N GLN A 693 2.07 3.14 -18.58
CA GLN A 693 2.84 3.47 -19.78
C GLN A 693 1.95 3.85 -20.96
N ARG A 694 0.84 3.13 -21.18
CA ARG A 694 -0.14 3.46 -22.21
C ARG A 694 -0.85 4.79 -21.91
N LYS A 695 -1.31 5.01 -20.67
CA LYS A 695 -1.94 6.30 -20.28
C LYS A 695 -1.02 7.49 -20.51
N TRP A 696 0.28 7.35 -20.20
CA TRP A 696 1.29 8.36 -20.53
C TRP A 696 1.43 8.60 -22.04
N ALA A 697 1.48 7.52 -22.83
CA ALA A 697 1.56 7.62 -24.28
C ALA A 697 0.35 8.40 -24.86
N GLU A 698 -0.85 8.16 -24.32
CA GLU A 698 -2.06 8.87 -24.74
C GLU A 698 -2.05 10.34 -24.29
N TYR A 699 -1.61 10.64 -23.08
CA TYR A 699 -1.41 12.01 -22.60
C TYR A 699 -0.45 12.81 -23.50
N ASN A 700 0.74 12.27 -23.79
CA ASN A 700 1.75 12.93 -24.62
C ASN A 700 1.31 13.12 -26.08
N ASN A 701 0.46 12.24 -26.61
CA ASN A 701 -0.14 12.40 -27.93
C ASN A 701 -1.38 13.32 -27.93
N GLY A 702 -1.76 13.91 -26.78
CA GLY A 702 -2.94 14.77 -26.64
C GLY A 702 -4.26 14.02 -26.78
N MET A 703 -4.25 12.71 -26.55
CA MET A 703 -5.39 11.79 -26.67
C MET A 703 -6.06 11.45 -25.33
N GLY A 704 -5.40 11.74 -24.21
CA GLY A 704 -5.91 11.51 -22.85
C GLY A 704 -5.48 12.58 -21.84
N GLY A 705 -5.91 12.43 -20.59
CA GLY A 705 -5.39 13.20 -19.45
C GLY A 705 -4.18 12.49 -18.81
N TRP A 706 -3.39 13.22 -18.02
CA TRP A 706 -2.36 12.61 -17.18
C TRP A 706 -3.01 11.70 -16.13
N SER A 707 -2.37 10.55 -15.89
CA SER A 707 -2.69 9.64 -14.81
C SER A 707 -1.38 9.26 -14.14
N GLU A 708 -1.31 9.35 -12.82
CA GLU A 708 -0.26 8.69 -12.06
C GLU A 708 -0.43 7.15 -12.15
N PRO A 709 0.60 6.36 -11.82
CA PRO A 709 0.44 4.93 -11.59
C PRO A 709 -0.61 4.64 -10.51
N PRO A 710 -1.15 3.41 -10.43
CA PRO A 710 -1.94 2.98 -9.28
C PRO A 710 -1.21 3.33 -7.98
N PRO A 711 -1.85 3.95 -6.98
CA PRO A 711 -1.26 4.10 -5.65
C PRO A 711 -1.10 2.74 -4.96
N GLY A 712 -0.11 2.60 -4.07
CA GLY A 712 0.15 1.39 -3.31
C GLY A 712 1.12 0.38 -3.96
N LEU A 713 1.55 0.59 -5.21
CA LEU A 713 2.66 -0.17 -5.82
C LEU A 713 4.01 0.16 -5.14
N PRO A 714 4.79 -0.85 -4.70
CA PRO A 714 6.12 -0.66 -4.13
C PRO A 714 7.20 -0.69 -5.23
N ALA A 715 8.18 0.23 -5.17
CA ALA A 715 9.40 0.20 -5.97
C ALA A 715 10.53 -0.51 -5.21
N ALA A 716 11.52 -1.06 -5.91
CA ALA A 716 12.72 -1.59 -5.26
C ALA A 716 13.52 -0.44 -4.64
N ASP A 717 13.89 -0.58 -3.36
CA ASP A 717 14.54 0.48 -2.58
C ASP A 717 16.06 0.53 -2.76
N ILE A 718 16.64 -0.48 -3.43
CA ILE A 718 18.02 -0.50 -3.93
C ILE A 718 18.00 -0.95 -5.40
N GLN A 719 18.63 -0.21 -6.31
CA GLN A 719 18.54 -0.45 -7.77
C GLN A 719 19.91 -0.60 -8.45
N ASP A 720 19.99 -1.46 -9.48
CA ASP A 720 21.25 -1.69 -10.22
C ASP A 720 21.41 -0.85 -11.49
N GLY A 721 22.66 -0.76 -11.90
CA GLY A 721 23.09 -0.41 -13.25
C GLY A 721 23.22 -1.59 -14.22
N TYR A 722 22.61 -2.76 -13.96
CA TYR A 722 22.78 -3.90 -14.84
C TYR A 722 22.21 -3.63 -16.24
N HIS A 723 23.00 -3.98 -17.24
CA HIS A 723 22.90 -3.50 -18.62
C HIS A 723 21.56 -3.87 -19.28
N ASN A 724 20.59 -2.96 -19.21
CA ASN A 724 19.30 -3.10 -19.86
C ASN A 724 19.47 -2.82 -21.36
N TRP A 725 19.72 -3.88 -22.15
CA TRP A 725 20.01 -3.89 -23.60
C TRP A 725 19.03 -3.08 -24.47
N TRP A 726 17.83 -2.83 -23.97
CA TRP A 726 16.83 -1.94 -24.56
C TRP A 726 17.33 -0.48 -24.71
N LEU A 727 18.30 -0.05 -23.89
CA LEU A 727 18.92 1.29 -23.91
C LEU A 727 20.17 1.40 -24.80
N ASP A 728 20.50 0.36 -25.58
CA ASP A 728 21.71 0.26 -26.42
C ASP A 728 21.60 1.08 -27.74
N ASP A 729 21.07 2.30 -27.66
CA ASP A 729 20.96 3.23 -28.77
C ASP A 729 22.04 4.35 -28.73
N ALA A 730 22.24 5.01 -29.86
CA ALA A 730 23.30 6.01 -30.01
C ALA A 730 23.09 7.31 -29.21
N TRP A 731 21.88 7.57 -28.70
CA TRP A 731 21.53 8.72 -27.85
C TRP A 731 21.73 8.41 -26.37
N ASN A 732 21.37 7.19 -25.94
CA ASN A 732 21.46 6.77 -24.55
C ASN A 732 22.85 6.21 -24.17
N ALA A 733 23.63 5.68 -25.11
CA ALA A 733 24.99 5.18 -24.83
C ALA A 733 25.94 6.16 -24.11
N PRO A 734 26.01 7.48 -24.42
CA PRO A 734 26.84 8.44 -23.67
C PRO A 734 26.28 8.84 -22.28
N ARG A 735 25.05 8.41 -21.98
CA ARG A 735 24.30 8.71 -20.76
C ARG A 735 24.23 7.51 -19.81
N HIS A 736 24.40 6.30 -20.35
CA HIS A 736 24.36 5.03 -19.63
C HIS A 736 25.18 5.07 -18.33
N ASP A 737 26.50 5.19 -18.42
CA ASP A 737 27.41 5.11 -17.26
C ASP A 737 27.21 6.23 -16.23
N LYS A 738 26.56 7.34 -16.63
CA LYS A 738 26.21 8.48 -15.74
C LYS A 738 24.89 8.27 -15.01
N ARG A 739 24.00 7.44 -15.56
CA ARG A 739 22.71 7.05 -14.96
C ARG A 739 22.86 5.79 -14.12
N PHE A 740 23.66 4.86 -14.62
CA PHE A 740 23.93 3.54 -14.07
C PHE A 740 25.39 3.43 -13.66
N PRO A 741 25.84 4.21 -12.66
CA PRO A 741 27.20 4.13 -12.18
C PRO A 741 27.51 2.73 -11.64
N ALA A 742 28.76 2.32 -11.81
CA ALA A 742 29.27 1.10 -11.20
C ALA A 742 29.15 1.19 -9.67
N ILE A 743 28.94 0.05 -9.00
CA ILE A 743 28.78 0.00 -7.54
C ILE A 743 30.05 0.46 -6.80
N GLU A 744 31.21 0.37 -7.45
CA GLU A 744 32.48 0.91 -6.96
C GLU A 744 32.59 2.44 -7.08
N GLU A 745 31.69 3.09 -7.81
CA GLU A 745 31.68 4.54 -8.05
C GLU A 745 30.58 5.26 -7.24
N TYR A 746 29.43 4.62 -6.97
CA TYR A 746 28.30 5.19 -6.23
C TYR A 746 27.88 4.29 -5.06
N PRO A 747 27.60 4.85 -3.86
CA PRO A 747 27.07 4.09 -2.73
C PRO A 747 25.72 3.44 -3.10
N PRO A 748 25.45 2.18 -2.72
CA PRO A 748 24.25 1.45 -3.15
C PRO A 748 22.92 2.18 -2.96
N LEU A 749 22.72 2.85 -1.82
CA LEU A 749 21.47 3.57 -1.52
C LEU A 749 21.29 4.88 -2.33
N TYR A 750 22.32 5.30 -3.07
CA TYR A 750 22.26 6.44 -3.99
C TYR A 750 22.09 6.02 -5.46
N ARG A 751 21.85 4.71 -5.74
CA ARG A 751 21.68 4.15 -7.10
C ARG A 751 20.21 4.06 -7.56
N TYR A 752 19.27 4.56 -6.75
CA TYR A 752 17.85 4.66 -7.11
C TYR A 752 17.57 5.69 -8.21
N HIS A 753 16.63 5.36 -9.09
CA HIS A 753 16.01 6.25 -10.07
C HIS A 753 14.49 6.01 -10.11
N ASP A 754 13.71 6.96 -10.63
CA ASP A 754 12.28 6.75 -10.90
C ASP A 754 12.08 6.63 -12.42
N SER A 755 11.89 5.41 -12.95
CA SER A 755 11.86 5.21 -14.41
C SER A 755 11.27 3.88 -14.90
N TRP A 756 10.92 3.80 -16.18
CA TRP A 756 10.53 2.54 -16.82
C TRP A 756 11.71 1.61 -17.12
N THR A 757 12.31 1.05 -16.09
CA THR A 757 13.31 -0.02 -16.17
C THR A 757 12.89 -1.18 -15.29
N VAL A 758 13.38 -2.38 -15.58
CA VAL A 758 13.00 -3.60 -14.85
C VAL A 758 13.34 -3.58 -13.34
N THR A 759 14.13 -2.58 -12.91
CA THR A 759 14.48 -2.27 -11.52
C THR A 759 13.44 -1.41 -10.77
N ASP A 760 12.43 -0.92 -11.49
CA ASP A 760 11.23 -0.19 -11.02
C ASP A 760 9.97 -1.01 -11.42
N GLU A 761 10.02 -2.33 -11.23
CA GLU A 761 8.90 -3.25 -11.45
C GLU A 761 8.52 -3.95 -10.14
N MET A 762 7.22 -4.21 -9.94
CA MET A 762 6.68 -4.94 -8.80
C MET A 762 5.98 -6.21 -9.26
N THR A 763 5.86 -7.21 -8.40
CA THR A 763 4.96 -8.37 -8.59
C THR A 763 3.86 -8.40 -7.52
N ILE A 764 2.81 -9.20 -7.70
CA ILE A 764 1.74 -9.38 -6.72
C ILE A 764 2.24 -10.02 -5.43
N GLU A 765 3.27 -10.88 -5.47
CA GLU A 765 3.92 -11.39 -4.26
C GLU A 765 4.74 -10.30 -3.54
N ARG A 766 5.27 -9.33 -4.30
CA ARG A 766 5.88 -8.14 -3.72
C ARG A 766 4.86 -7.28 -3.01
N MET A 767 3.75 -6.99 -3.69
CA MET A 767 2.65 -6.19 -3.18
C MET A 767 1.94 -6.82 -1.98
N SER A 768 1.66 -8.13 -2.02
CA SER A 768 0.91 -8.82 -0.96
C SER A 768 1.68 -8.87 0.35
N ARG A 769 2.96 -9.28 0.32
CA ARG A 769 3.81 -9.33 1.51
C ARG A 769 4.09 -7.92 2.05
N ASN A 770 4.28 -6.94 1.16
CA ASN A 770 4.41 -5.54 1.55
C ASN A 770 3.16 -5.07 2.32
N ALA A 771 1.96 -5.25 1.73
CA ALA A 771 0.68 -4.96 2.39
C ALA A 771 0.49 -5.70 3.73
N CYS A 772 0.84 -6.99 3.78
CA CYS A 772 0.80 -7.80 4.99
C CYS A 772 1.62 -7.19 6.13
N THR A 773 2.82 -6.67 5.85
CA THR A 773 3.71 -6.13 6.89
C THR A 773 3.27 -4.79 7.48
N VAL A 774 2.29 -4.10 6.88
CA VAL A 774 1.62 -2.97 7.52
C VAL A 774 0.65 -3.44 8.60
N VAL A 775 -0.01 -4.60 8.41
CA VAL A 775 -1.14 -5.02 9.23
C VAL A 775 -0.86 -5.05 10.75
N PRO A 776 0.31 -5.50 11.27
CA PRO A 776 0.58 -5.43 12.71
C PRO A 776 0.69 -4.01 13.28
N LEU A 777 1.04 -3.03 12.43
CA LEU A 777 1.18 -1.61 12.79
C LEU A 777 -0.17 -0.86 12.72
N VAL A 778 -1.21 -1.46 12.16
CA VAL A 778 -2.56 -0.91 12.19
C VAL A 778 -3.14 -1.15 13.58
N PRO A 779 -3.66 -0.11 14.27
CA PRO A 779 -4.32 -0.31 15.56
C PRO A 779 -5.48 -1.30 15.40
N THR A 780 -5.61 -2.24 16.34
CA THR A 780 -6.82 -3.06 16.39
C THR A 780 -7.98 -2.15 16.73
N ALA A 781 -9.10 -2.22 15.99
CA ALA A 781 -10.33 -1.50 16.35
C ALA A 781 -11.05 -2.07 17.61
N LEU A 782 -10.25 -2.68 18.50
CA LEU A 782 -10.59 -3.22 19.81
C LEU A 782 -9.90 -2.44 20.94
N ASP A 783 -9.02 -1.48 20.62
CA ASP A 783 -8.84 -0.34 21.53
C ASP A 783 -10.15 0.46 21.50
N GLU A 784 -10.81 0.50 22.66
CA GLU A 784 -12.18 0.97 22.84
C GLU A 784 -12.38 2.38 22.25
N GLN A 785 -12.93 2.47 21.03
CA GLN A 785 -13.58 3.72 20.63
C GLN A 785 -14.60 4.05 21.72
N PRO A 786 -14.57 5.28 22.30
CA PRO A 786 -15.44 5.63 23.41
C PRO A 786 -16.89 5.20 23.15
N GLY A 787 -17.35 4.23 23.92
CA GLY A 787 -18.63 3.57 23.76
C GLY A 787 -19.64 4.10 24.76
N VAL A 788 -20.92 4.08 24.38
CA VAL A 788 -22.06 4.26 25.26
C VAL A 788 -23.02 3.12 24.98
N THR A 789 -23.66 2.57 26.00
CA THR A 789 -24.75 1.59 25.82
C THR A 789 -25.88 1.92 26.77
N VAL A 790 -27.06 2.23 26.23
CA VAL A 790 -28.30 2.39 26.98
C VAL A 790 -28.71 1.03 27.54
N THR A 791 -29.18 1.01 28.79
CA THR A 791 -29.62 -0.22 29.47
C THR A 791 -31.00 -0.09 30.13
N SER A 792 -31.57 1.11 30.16
CA SER A 792 -32.96 1.40 30.59
C SER A 792 -33.33 2.85 30.23
N PRO A 793 -34.57 3.13 29.80
CA PRO A 793 -35.49 2.20 29.14
C PRO A 793 -34.84 1.64 27.86
N ASP A 794 -35.05 0.36 27.59
CA ASP A 794 -34.39 -0.33 26.47
C ASP A 794 -35.37 -1.08 25.54
N GLY A 795 -36.64 -1.24 25.95
CA GLY A 795 -37.69 -1.70 25.06
C GLY A 795 -38.87 -2.37 25.76
N GLY A 796 -40.09 -1.95 25.40
CA GLY A 796 -41.34 -2.55 25.86
C GLY A 796 -41.79 -2.13 27.27
N GLU A 797 -41.07 -1.23 27.95
CA GLU A 797 -41.52 -0.62 29.20
C GLU A 797 -42.78 0.23 29.00
N LYS A 798 -43.53 0.42 30.09
CA LYS A 798 -44.69 1.32 30.16
C LYS A 798 -44.47 2.33 31.27
N LEU A 799 -44.37 3.59 30.90
CA LEU A 799 -44.07 4.71 31.79
C LEU A 799 -45.30 5.59 31.97
N GLU A 800 -45.66 5.88 33.23
CA GLU A 800 -46.78 6.75 33.59
C GLU A 800 -46.35 8.24 33.53
N PRO A 801 -47.13 9.14 32.92
CA PRO A 801 -46.89 10.59 32.96
C PRO A 801 -46.66 11.13 34.39
N GLY A 802 -45.60 11.93 34.55
CA GLY A 802 -45.17 12.46 35.85
C GLY A 802 -44.51 11.42 36.78
N GLY A 803 -44.36 10.17 36.32
CA GLY A 803 -43.60 9.14 37.02
C GLY A 803 -42.09 9.41 37.01
N GLN A 804 -41.37 8.75 37.92
CA GLN A 804 -39.91 8.70 37.92
C GLN A 804 -39.45 7.45 37.17
N CYS A 805 -38.58 7.64 36.19
CA CYS A 805 -37.90 6.60 35.43
C CYS A 805 -36.39 6.78 35.62
N GLU A 806 -35.65 5.70 35.80
CA GLU A 806 -34.18 5.74 35.85
C GLU A 806 -33.65 5.37 34.46
N VAL A 807 -33.01 6.33 33.81
CA VAL A 807 -32.28 6.12 32.56
C VAL A 807 -30.89 5.64 32.95
N THR A 808 -30.50 4.43 32.53
CA THR A 808 -29.19 3.86 32.87
C THR A 808 -28.38 3.55 31.62
N TRP A 809 -27.06 3.64 31.75
CA TRP A 809 -26.12 3.36 30.67
C TRP A 809 -24.77 2.89 31.20
N SER A 810 -24.01 2.20 30.36
CA SER A 810 -22.57 1.95 30.55
C SER A 810 -21.76 2.77 29.55
N CYS A 811 -20.52 3.09 29.91
CA CYS A 811 -19.54 3.70 29.02
C CYS A 811 -18.20 2.98 29.10
N GLU A 812 -17.55 2.84 27.95
CA GLU A 812 -16.14 2.47 27.75
C GLU A 812 -15.45 3.68 27.10
N GLY A 813 -14.19 3.97 27.40
CA GLY A 813 -13.45 5.15 26.92
C GLY A 813 -14.00 6.58 27.18
N LEU A 814 -15.32 6.78 27.40
CA LEU A 814 -15.95 8.11 27.41
C LEU A 814 -15.77 8.86 28.74
N VAL A 815 -14.81 9.78 28.79
CA VAL A 815 -14.52 10.59 29.97
C VAL A 815 -15.31 11.90 29.99
N GLY A 816 -15.88 12.27 31.14
CA GLY A 816 -16.52 13.57 31.37
C GLY A 816 -18.03 13.49 31.62
N ASN A 817 -18.79 14.36 30.97
CA ASN A 817 -20.25 14.45 31.11
C ASN A 817 -20.96 13.91 29.86
N VAL A 818 -22.21 13.49 30.03
CA VAL A 818 -23.10 13.03 28.94
C VAL A 818 -24.33 13.92 28.78
N ARG A 819 -24.97 13.83 27.61
CA ARG A 819 -26.29 14.37 27.29
C ARG A 819 -27.31 13.24 27.19
N LEU A 820 -28.51 13.48 27.68
CA LEU A 820 -29.65 12.56 27.60
C LEU A 820 -30.81 13.23 26.86
N GLU A 821 -31.35 12.53 25.88
CA GLU A 821 -32.51 12.92 25.07
C GLU A 821 -33.57 11.82 25.10
N TYR A 822 -34.82 12.18 24.82
CA TYR A 822 -35.89 11.25 24.51
C TYR A 822 -36.58 11.67 23.21
N SER A 823 -37.37 10.76 22.66
CA SER A 823 -38.31 11.05 21.58
C SER A 823 -39.63 10.35 21.86
N THR A 824 -40.72 10.86 21.26
CA THR A 824 -42.05 10.23 21.22
C THR A 824 -42.46 9.81 19.80
N ASP A 825 -41.61 10.02 18.80
CA ASP A 825 -41.88 9.70 17.39
C ASP A 825 -40.84 8.76 16.74
N GLY A 826 -39.74 8.44 17.43
CA GLY A 826 -38.64 7.62 16.93
C GLY A 826 -37.44 8.44 16.44
N PHE A 827 -37.18 9.57 17.12
CA PHE A 827 -36.16 10.57 16.81
C PHE A 827 -36.37 11.32 15.48
N GLU A 828 -37.61 11.45 15.00
CA GLU A 828 -37.98 12.50 14.03
C GLU A 828 -37.93 13.89 14.70
N THR A 829 -38.29 13.95 15.99
CA THR A 829 -38.00 15.05 16.91
C THR A 829 -37.37 14.54 18.22
N SER A 830 -36.56 15.37 18.88
CA SER A 830 -36.00 15.08 20.20
C SER A 830 -36.40 16.09 21.27
N GLY A 831 -36.73 15.58 22.45
CA GLY A 831 -36.83 16.32 23.70
C GLY A 831 -35.60 16.07 24.57
N SER A 832 -35.21 17.04 25.40
CA SER A 832 -34.09 16.87 26.31
C SER A 832 -34.54 16.28 27.66
N ILE A 833 -33.85 15.25 28.13
CA ILE A 833 -33.89 14.78 29.52
C ILE A 833 -32.89 15.59 30.35
N ALA A 834 -31.64 15.65 29.88
CA ALA A 834 -30.56 16.43 30.48
C ALA A 834 -29.57 16.89 29.40
N THR A 835 -29.26 18.19 29.34
CA THR A 835 -28.26 18.71 28.40
C THR A 835 -26.81 18.49 28.85
N LEU A 836 -26.60 18.18 30.13
CA LEU A 836 -25.31 17.94 30.76
C LEU A 836 -25.54 17.22 32.10
N THR A 837 -25.02 16.00 32.26
CA THR A 837 -24.98 15.28 33.53
C THR A 837 -23.68 14.50 33.68
N GLU A 838 -23.31 14.11 34.89
CA GLU A 838 -22.07 13.35 35.15
C GLU A 838 -22.17 11.96 34.52
N ASN A 839 -21.06 11.41 34.00
CA ASN A 839 -21.04 10.06 33.46
C ASN A 839 -20.91 9.02 34.60
N ASP A 840 -21.95 8.92 35.45
CA ASP A 840 -22.01 8.01 36.60
C ASP A 840 -22.92 6.77 36.37
N GLY A 841 -23.51 6.67 35.18
CA GLY A 841 -24.25 5.50 34.69
C GLY A 841 -25.76 5.50 34.97
N ALA A 842 -26.30 6.51 35.66
CA ALA A 842 -27.74 6.59 35.94
C ALA A 842 -28.28 8.02 36.11
N PHE A 843 -29.46 8.30 35.56
CA PHE A 843 -30.14 9.59 35.71
C PHE A 843 -31.65 9.41 35.95
N THR A 844 -32.18 10.02 37.02
CA THR A 844 -33.63 10.01 37.29
C THR A 844 -34.37 11.02 36.42
N TRP A 845 -35.05 10.53 35.39
CA TRP A 845 -35.95 11.28 34.51
C TRP A 845 -37.36 11.40 35.11
N ILE A 846 -37.98 12.58 34.97
CA ILE A 846 -39.42 12.76 35.19
C ILE A 846 -40.12 12.64 33.84
N VAL A 847 -40.94 11.60 33.69
CA VAL A 847 -41.58 11.25 32.42
C VAL A 847 -42.60 12.35 32.05
N PRO A 848 -42.53 12.94 30.84
CA PRO A 848 -43.44 13.99 30.41
C PRO A 848 -44.84 13.43 30.11
N ASP A 849 -45.85 14.31 30.13
CA ASP A 849 -47.22 14.00 29.72
C ASP A 849 -47.35 14.10 28.19
N GLU A 850 -46.62 13.23 27.49
CA GLU A 850 -46.56 13.14 26.04
C GLU A 850 -46.80 11.68 25.59
N PRO A 851 -48.05 11.20 25.55
CA PRO A 851 -48.35 9.79 25.32
C PRO A 851 -47.97 9.29 23.93
N SER A 852 -47.20 8.21 23.86
CA SER A 852 -46.81 7.54 22.61
C SER A 852 -46.34 6.11 22.86
N THR A 853 -46.43 5.26 21.83
CA THR A 853 -45.88 3.90 21.78
C THR A 853 -44.61 3.82 20.92
N ARG A 854 -44.03 4.96 20.55
CA ARG A 854 -42.80 5.10 19.74
C ARG A 854 -41.72 5.84 20.51
N CYS A 855 -41.66 5.65 21.83
CA CYS A 855 -40.70 6.36 22.65
C CYS A 855 -39.33 5.66 22.62
N LEU A 856 -38.27 6.46 22.53
CA LEU A 856 -36.87 6.02 22.63
C LEU A 856 -36.12 7.00 23.54
N VAL A 857 -35.05 6.53 24.17
CA VAL A 857 -34.06 7.40 24.84
C VAL A 857 -32.73 7.32 24.10
N ARG A 858 -31.95 8.40 24.17
CA ARG A 858 -30.60 8.49 23.61
C ARG A 858 -29.65 9.07 24.65
N VAL A 859 -28.53 8.40 24.88
CA VAL A 859 -27.41 8.90 25.69
C VAL A 859 -26.24 9.21 24.76
N GLY A 860 -25.40 10.18 25.09
CA GLY A 860 -24.12 10.34 24.40
C GLY A 860 -23.20 11.41 24.94
N GLY A 861 -22.00 11.50 24.38
CA GLY A 861 -21.00 12.50 24.74
C GLY A 861 -21.45 13.95 24.46
N ILE A 862 -20.68 14.92 24.93
CA ILE A 862 -20.89 16.34 24.61
C ILE A 862 -20.20 16.66 23.25
N GLN A 863 -20.70 17.66 22.53
CA GLN A 863 -20.12 18.16 21.26
C GLN A 863 -19.87 17.11 20.15
N GLY A 864 -20.76 16.12 20.01
CA GLY A 864 -20.70 15.18 18.88
C GLY A 864 -19.93 13.89 19.15
N GLY A 865 -19.47 13.68 20.39
CA GLY A 865 -18.99 12.36 20.83
C GLY A 865 -20.05 11.26 20.74
N PRO A 866 -19.67 10.00 21.03
CA PRO A 866 -20.44 8.78 20.80
C PRO A 866 -21.85 8.85 21.37
N THR A 867 -22.80 8.18 20.72
CA THR A 867 -24.20 8.13 21.13
C THR A 867 -24.76 6.75 20.97
N ASP A 868 -25.65 6.36 21.88
CA ASP A 868 -26.44 5.14 21.77
C ASP A 868 -27.92 5.39 22.08
N VAL A 869 -28.79 4.54 21.52
CA VAL A 869 -30.25 4.65 21.53
C VAL A 869 -30.82 3.31 21.99
N SER A 870 -31.80 3.35 22.89
CA SER A 870 -32.55 2.17 23.36
C SER A 870 -32.95 1.20 22.24
N ASP A 871 -32.66 -0.09 22.39
CA ASP A 871 -32.79 -1.15 21.38
C ASP A 871 -34.23 -1.29 20.82
N GLY A 872 -35.23 -0.96 21.65
CA GLY A 872 -36.64 -1.05 21.32
C GLY A 872 -37.47 0.14 21.80
N PHE A 873 -38.65 0.30 21.19
CA PHE A 873 -39.62 1.31 21.62
C PHE A 873 -40.22 0.97 23.00
N PHE A 874 -40.29 1.96 23.88
CA PHE A 874 -41.13 1.94 25.07
C PHE A 874 -42.38 2.81 24.89
N GLU A 875 -43.30 2.75 25.86
CA GLU A 875 -44.57 3.47 25.84
C GLU A 875 -44.65 4.48 26.99
N ILE A 876 -44.95 5.74 26.69
CA ILE A 876 -45.52 6.67 27.67
C ILE A 876 -47.04 6.52 27.57
N VAL A 877 -47.67 6.02 28.63
CA VAL A 877 -49.12 5.74 28.61
C VAL A 877 -49.93 7.03 28.67
N GLY A 878 -51.04 7.08 27.95
CA GLY A 878 -51.97 8.22 28.03
C GLY A 878 -52.99 8.06 29.16
N GLU A 879 -53.57 9.17 29.63
CA GLU A 879 -54.81 9.10 30.40
C GLU A 879 -55.86 8.28 29.61
N PRO A 880 -56.65 7.41 30.27
CA PRO A 880 -57.55 6.48 29.59
C PRO A 880 -58.73 7.22 28.93
N GLU A 881 -58.59 7.60 27.66
CA GLU A 881 -59.68 8.18 26.86
C GLU A 881 -60.70 7.09 26.44
N GLU A 882 -62.00 7.44 26.43
CA GLU A 882 -63.03 6.52 25.94
C GLU A 882 -62.89 6.27 24.43
N PRO A 883 -63.06 5.01 23.97
CA PRO A 883 -62.78 4.64 22.58
C PRO A 883 -63.73 5.33 21.59
N ARG A 884 -63.13 6.02 20.61
CA ARG A 884 -63.83 6.59 19.45
C ARG A 884 -63.43 5.82 18.18
N PRO A 885 -64.35 5.63 17.22
CA PRO A 885 -64.03 4.92 15.98
C PRO A 885 -63.05 5.72 15.12
N ALA A 886 -62.06 5.03 14.55
CA ALA A 886 -61.10 5.61 13.62
C ALA A 886 -61.79 6.11 12.33
N SER A 887 -61.25 7.19 11.75
CA SER A 887 -61.74 7.79 10.50
C SER A 887 -60.94 7.38 9.25
N THR A 888 -59.82 6.67 9.43
CA THR A 888 -58.90 6.21 8.38
C THR A 888 -58.56 4.75 8.62
N PHE A 889 -58.59 3.94 7.55
CA PHE A 889 -58.25 2.51 7.58
C PHE A 889 -57.39 2.16 6.38
N TYR A 890 -56.30 1.44 6.60
CA TYR A 890 -55.50 0.81 5.55
C TYR A 890 -55.90 -0.65 5.43
N PHE A 891 -56.16 -1.12 4.21
CA PHE A 891 -56.46 -2.52 3.91
C PHE A 891 -55.32 -3.13 3.10
N ALA A 892 -54.87 -4.32 3.51
CA ALA A 892 -53.89 -5.10 2.75
C ALA A 892 -54.49 -5.61 1.42
N GLU A 893 -53.59 -5.88 0.47
CA GLU A 893 -53.88 -6.21 -0.93
C GLU A 893 -54.91 -7.34 -1.11
N GLY A 894 -55.88 -7.14 -2.01
CA GLY A 894 -56.90 -8.11 -2.39
C GLY A 894 -56.74 -8.63 -3.81
N THR A 895 -56.87 -9.95 -4.01
CA THR A 895 -56.63 -10.59 -5.31
C THR A 895 -57.67 -10.18 -6.38
N CYS A 896 -57.21 -9.79 -7.57
CA CYS A 896 -58.08 -9.39 -8.69
C CYS A 896 -58.38 -10.55 -9.69
N ARG A 897 -58.42 -11.80 -9.22
CA ARG A 897 -58.67 -12.98 -10.07
C ARG A 897 -60.12 -13.02 -10.58
N PRO A 898 -60.38 -13.55 -11.80
CA PRO A 898 -61.75 -13.65 -12.34
C PRO A 898 -62.69 -14.41 -11.40
N GLY A 899 -63.82 -13.79 -11.06
CA GLY A 899 -64.82 -14.35 -10.13
C GLY A 899 -64.68 -13.92 -8.67
N PHE A 900 -63.70 -13.08 -8.32
CA PHE A 900 -63.62 -12.44 -7.01
C PHE A 900 -64.31 -11.07 -7.01
N GLU A 901 -65.30 -10.88 -6.15
CA GLU A 901 -66.00 -9.61 -5.94
C GLU A 901 -65.65 -9.05 -4.55
N PRO A 902 -64.81 -8.00 -4.44
CA PRO A 902 -64.53 -7.36 -3.15
C PRO A 902 -65.68 -6.43 -2.73
N TYR A 903 -66.03 -6.47 -1.45
CA TYR A 903 -67.04 -5.60 -0.84
C TYR A 903 -66.41 -4.81 0.33
N ILE A 904 -66.63 -3.50 0.37
CA ILE A 904 -66.25 -2.64 1.50
C ILE A 904 -67.50 -2.31 2.31
N CYS A 905 -67.57 -2.78 3.55
CA CYS A 905 -68.66 -2.49 4.46
C CYS A 905 -68.31 -1.27 5.33
N VAL A 906 -69.05 -0.17 5.19
CA VAL A 906 -68.88 1.04 6.01
C VAL A 906 -70.07 1.17 6.97
N GLN A 907 -69.79 1.28 8.26
CA GLN A 907 -70.81 1.48 9.30
C GLN A 907 -70.91 2.96 9.66
N ASN A 908 -72.09 3.56 9.50
CA ASN A 908 -72.41 4.87 10.05
C ASN A 908 -73.27 4.68 11.33
N PRO A 909 -72.69 4.81 12.54
CA PRO A 909 -73.43 4.69 13.79
C PRO A 909 -74.23 5.96 14.16
N GLY A 910 -74.07 7.06 13.41
CA GLY A 910 -74.74 8.33 13.65
C GLY A 910 -76.11 8.47 12.95
N ALA A 911 -76.91 9.42 13.41
CA ALA A 911 -78.23 9.73 12.84
C ALA A 911 -78.20 10.79 11.71
N ALA A 912 -77.00 11.15 11.22
CA ALA A 912 -76.79 12.10 10.13
C ALA A 912 -76.07 11.39 8.96
N ASP A 913 -76.30 11.87 7.74
CA ASP A 913 -75.66 11.31 6.54
C ASP A 913 -74.14 11.49 6.60
N ALA A 914 -73.40 10.38 6.50
CA ALA A 914 -71.94 10.38 6.47
C ALA A 914 -71.43 10.39 5.02
N ALA A 915 -70.57 11.35 4.69
CA ALA A 915 -69.84 11.39 3.43
C ALA A 915 -68.53 10.59 3.56
N VAL A 916 -68.34 9.59 2.69
CA VAL A 916 -67.18 8.68 2.73
C VAL A 916 -66.42 8.80 1.41
N LYS A 917 -65.09 8.99 1.49
CA LYS A 917 -64.20 8.98 0.33
C LYS A 917 -63.32 7.74 0.41
N VAL A 918 -63.44 6.85 -0.57
CA VAL A 918 -62.54 5.71 -0.75
C VAL A 918 -61.52 6.08 -1.83
N THR A 919 -60.24 5.92 -1.53
CA THR A 919 -59.14 6.12 -2.51
C THR A 919 -58.52 4.76 -2.77
N TYR A 920 -58.52 4.31 -4.03
CA TYR A 920 -57.78 3.12 -4.45
C TYR A 920 -56.36 3.53 -4.84
N MET A 921 -55.38 2.79 -4.36
CA MET A 921 -53.99 2.90 -4.82
C MET A 921 -53.70 1.68 -5.69
N LEU A 922 -53.06 1.90 -6.84
CA LEU A 922 -52.59 0.84 -7.73
C LEU A 922 -51.05 0.85 -7.65
N GLY A 923 -50.46 -0.34 -7.49
CA GLY A 923 -49.04 -0.59 -7.75
C GLY A 923 -48.81 -0.86 -9.24
#